data_AF-A0A8B8C857-F1
#
_entry.id   AF-A0A8B8C857-F1
#
_cell.length_a   1.000
_cell.length_b   1.000
_cell.length_c   1.000
_cell.angle_alpha   90.00
_cell.angle_beta   90.00
_cell.angle_gamma   90.00
#
_symmetry.space_group_name_H-M   'P 1'
#
loop_
_entity.id
_entity.type
_entity.pdbx_description
1 polymer ?
#
loop_
_entity_poly.entity_id
_entity_poly.type
_entity_poly.pdbx_seq_one_letter_code
_entity_poly.pdbx_strand_id
1 'polypeptide(L)'
;MPTPKPVRKLQQEIKQKILNKELYIGEEVVPKTFHGNKLTQSGELQNTNITVYGRKIPLSKIRKQMFQDQLELLRPITSDEEYTRMEEAEIKESLGDIDNEQATVEELRQKLKKTDRTRSLKMWHDHSEILNHSYISFMISTLYDPKLFITNREYKCKFPERSPIDVQATIEKPYLYILGQSKSTDVDQLSYTSSRIEDLMQLPEPIEINGVPFFDVIRAFSGDGPARQFESGQQRGGNFSCLCGMPSNEHSNLEFAYSFDPPSIAERFQLYKGGCLWTRFSLDNPSPFHNLKKEEIIEELEARNIYMYECNKTELQKALQTELHGVQRPPALLCTQELDIDDLAEYEIPACEPLHDITNVVQNLITELPAHFSEKSVQKEFEHFSSTTIGDKNQIRGADSRLYAIKLAKFVSTLFQSGKVSEEVFDLCTALVEITHLCYMHCSQRTPKHILRLYNQTFKFSYLCKSVIGVPEKMSERKFYGSHFHSLTVHAPQTNRLFCLRSLIPEQEERTFGDLRSISLNTSNRQCGKIIDNAMLRFNAKQRENTQMDYTKIQESIVSNQAKFLPPSEDTKFPLKLLKTRPTLFQKHCERIADYLLLGEGKWWSLSGSFIVFHDGFLRQSLQEPRLPRLGSITSQKHTQILKISWKTCIENFISKELQLPLLKLKVYADGSLQKVLKNEELTKRLGSTLESCHEQLHQTSMPVFPCSRSSVSSEGVADNEKYTKDNITHDYMGSLCEDEQEQGDWEHQSQAGESQDVVSDQQNGPDQLEEQVQDQFEDHSCAEQDQCCAEQVQDQGGKLNQDVVSHEQNDPVENRKEASPTRKKSCKRKLFNENDQLEDKCFEKQVQDQLENQCCAEQVQNQSFEKQLQDQCCAEQLQDQCCAEQVQDQCSSEQLQDQCCAEQLQDQCCAEQVQDQCSSEQVQDQCCAEQVQDQGGKLNQDVMSHEQNDPGIHISVVEVALFFNLQKGSNSF
;
A
#
# COMPACT_ATOMS: atom_id res chain seq x y z
N MET A 1 -11.48 6.19 53.28
CA MET A 1 -11.23 6.57 51.88
C MET A 1 -11.31 8.08 51.77
N PRO A 2 -10.38 8.78 51.09
CA PRO A 2 -10.51 10.21 50.87
C PRO A 2 -11.76 10.49 50.03
N THR A 3 -12.51 11.54 50.39
CA THR A 3 -13.70 11.98 49.66
C THR A 3 -13.31 12.34 48.22
N PRO A 4 -14.01 11.83 47.19
CA PRO A 4 -13.71 12.20 45.81
C PRO A 4 -13.75 13.72 45.64
N LYS A 5 -12.70 14.29 45.06
CA LYS A 5 -12.66 15.72 44.75
C LYS A 5 -13.86 16.07 43.84
N PRO A 6 -14.54 17.21 44.06
CA PRO A 6 -15.62 17.65 43.17
C PRO A 6 -15.14 17.72 41.71
N VAL A 7 -15.91 17.17 40.77
CA VAL A 7 -15.55 17.10 39.34
C VAL A 7 -15.14 18.46 38.76
N ARG A 8 -15.83 19.53 39.15
CA ARG A 8 -15.50 20.90 38.71
C ARG A 8 -14.10 21.34 39.15
N LYS A 9 -13.68 21.00 40.38
CA LYS A 9 -12.34 21.30 40.87
C LYS A 9 -11.28 20.53 40.10
N LEU A 10 -11.52 19.26 39.81
CA LEU A 10 -10.62 18.44 39.00
C LEU A 10 -10.47 18.98 37.57
N GLN A 11 -11.58 19.39 36.94
CA GLN A 11 -11.54 20.00 35.60
C GLN A 11 -10.75 21.31 35.57
N GLN A 12 -10.91 22.15 36.60
CA GLN A 12 -10.13 23.39 36.73
C GLN A 12 -8.64 23.09 36.94
N GLU A 13 -8.32 22.10 37.78
CA GLU A 13 -6.94 21.66 38.01
C GLU A 13 -6.30 21.13 36.72
N ILE A 14 -6.97 20.25 35.97
CA ILE A 14 -6.47 19.72 34.69
C ILE A 14 -6.26 20.86 33.69
N LYS A 15 -7.20 21.80 33.57
CA LYS A 15 -7.04 22.97 32.70
C LYS A 15 -5.83 23.81 33.11
N GLN A 16 -5.64 24.04 34.41
CA GLN A 16 -4.50 24.80 34.91
C GLN A 16 -3.18 24.06 34.62
N LYS A 17 -3.15 22.74 34.78
CA LYS A 17 -2.00 21.89 34.45
C LYS A 17 -1.66 21.90 32.96
N ILE A 18 -2.66 21.91 32.08
CA ILE A 18 -2.47 22.08 30.64
C ILE A 18 -1.87 23.46 30.34
N LEU A 19 -2.45 24.53 30.91
CA LEU A 19 -1.97 25.91 30.73
C LEU A 19 -0.52 26.09 31.23
N ASN A 20 -0.19 25.49 32.37
CA ASN A 20 1.14 25.50 32.95
C ASN A 20 2.12 24.55 32.24
N LYS A 21 1.67 23.78 31.23
CA LYS A 21 2.43 22.73 30.52
C LYS A 21 2.89 21.55 31.40
N GLU A 22 2.31 21.38 32.59
CA GLU A 22 2.47 20.19 33.44
C GLU A 22 1.82 18.96 32.79
N LEU A 23 0.70 19.16 32.09
CA LEU A 23 0.07 18.17 31.21
C LEU A 23 0.18 18.62 29.76
N TYR A 24 1.20 18.12 29.06
CA TYR A 24 1.45 18.49 27.68
C TYR A 24 0.50 17.77 26.70
N ILE A 25 -0.22 18.55 25.89
CA ILE A 25 -1.16 18.05 24.86
C ILE A 25 -0.87 18.60 23.46
N GLY A 26 0.30 19.20 23.25
CA GLY A 26 0.67 19.86 22.00
C GLY A 26 0.35 21.36 21.95
N GLU A 27 0.85 21.99 20.91
CA GLU A 27 0.70 23.41 20.58
C GLU A 27 -0.56 23.63 19.75
N GLU A 28 -1.21 24.77 19.96
CA GLU A 28 -2.41 25.14 19.22
C GLU A 28 -2.05 25.54 17.80
N VAL A 29 -2.68 24.88 16.82
CA VAL A 29 -2.48 25.16 15.40
C VAL A 29 -3.82 25.26 14.68
N VAL A 30 -3.85 26.00 13.58
CA VAL A 30 -4.99 26.09 12.65
C VAL A 30 -6.34 26.33 13.35
N PRO A 31 -6.59 27.54 13.90
CA PRO A 31 -7.88 27.85 14.52
C PRO A 31 -9.02 27.74 13.50
N LYS A 32 -10.08 27.00 13.88
CA LYS A 32 -11.34 26.90 13.13
C LYS A 32 -12.48 27.49 13.96
N THR A 33 -13.22 28.44 13.40
CA THR A 33 -14.38 29.04 14.08
C THR A 33 -15.66 28.37 13.63
N PHE A 34 -16.47 27.92 14.59
CA PHE A 34 -17.78 27.34 14.35
C PHE A 34 -18.87 28.23 14.91
N HIS A 35 -19.93 28.40 14.11
CA HIS A 35 -21.14 29.09 14.52
C HIS A 35 -22.14 28.07 15.04
N GLY A 36 -22.54 28.24 16.30
CA GLY A 36 -23.65 27.54 16.91
C GLY A 36 -24.72 28.53 17.33
N ASN A 37 -25.85 28.01 17.79
CA ASN A 37 -26.87 28.79 18.43
C ASN A 37 -27.28 28.13 19.74
N LYS A 38 -27.83 28.93 20.65
CA LYS A 38 -28.51 28.45 21.85
C LYS A 38 -29.73 29.31 22.08
N LEU A 39 -30.80 28.71 22.61
CA LEU A 39 -31.94 29.48 23.10
C LEU A 39 -31.65 29.95 24.52
N THR A 40 -31.89 31.23 24.80
CA THR A 40 -31.89 31.75 26.17
C THR A 40 -33.08 31.16 26.93
N GLN A 41 -33.09 31.31 28.26
CA GLN A 41 -34.27 30.95 29.07
C GLN A 41 -35.54 31.72 28.66
N SER A 42 -35.40 32.88 28.01
CA SER A 42 -36.50 33.66 27.43
C SER A 42 -36.91 33.21 26.02
N GLY A 43 -36.25 32.20 25.43
CA GLY A 43 -36.53 31.71 24.08
C GLY A 43 -35.87 32.52 22.95
N GLU A 44 -34.95 33.43 23.26
CA GLU A 44 -34.22 34.19 22.24
C GLU A 44 -33.05 33.38 21.68
N LEU A 45 -32.90 33.37 20.35
CA LEU A 45 -31.79 32.71 19.68
C LEU A 45 -30.50 33.53 19.85
N GLN A 46 -29.56 33.00 20.61
CA GLN A 46 -28.23 33.57 20.77
C GLN A 46 -27.22 32.80 19.92
N ASN A 47 -26.59 33.48 18.96
CA ASN A 47 -25.46 32.93 18.22
C ASN A 47 -24.23 32.82 19.15
N THR A 48 -23.53 31.70 19.07
CA THR A 48 -22.30 31.44 19.82
C THR A 48 -21.20 31.03 18.86
N ASN A 49 -20.04 31.65 18.98
CA ASN A 49 -18.85 31.27 18.20
C ASN A 49 -17.94 30.44 19.09
N ILE A 50 -17.51 29.28 18.60
CA ILE A 50 -16.54 28.42 19.27
C ILE A 50 -15.34 28.28 18.35
N THR A 51 -14.17 28.73 18.81
CA THR A 51 -12.90 28.47 18.13
C THR A 51 -12.34 27.14 18.63
N VAL A 52 -12.04 26.24 17.69
CA VAL A 52 -11.40 24.95 17.95
C VAL A 52 -10.01 24.97 17.32
N TYR A 53 -9.02 24.57 18.09
CA TYR A 53 -7.63 24.49 17.63
C TYR A 53 -7.27 23.03 17.38
N GLY A 54 -6.54 22.78 16.30
CA GLY A 54 -5.76 21.56 16.20
C GLY A 54 -4.63 21.55 17.22
N ARG A 55 -4.09 20.36 17.50
CA ARG A 55 -2.94 20.17 18.39
C ARG A 55 -1.77 19.59 17.60
N LYS A 56 -0.63 20.29 17.58
CA LYS A 56 0.66 19.83 17.02
C LYS A 56 1.61 19.44 18.16
N ILE A 57 2.19 18.25 18.11
CA ILE A 57 3.38 17.93 18.90
C ILE A 57 4.58 18.27 18.01
N PRO A 58 5.42 19.27 18.34
CA PRO A 58 6.55 19.64 17.50
C PRO A 58 7.42 18.45 17.15
N LEU A 59 7.83 18.37 15.88
CA LEU A 59 8.66 17.26 15.39
C LEU A 59 9.96 17.13 16.20
N SER A 60 10.55 18.24 16.65
CA SER A 60 11.73 18.23 17.52
C SER A 60 11.51 17.49 18.86
N LYS A 61 10.31 17.55 19.44
CA LYS A 61 9.95 16.77 20.64
C LYS A 61 9.74 15.31 20.31
N ILE A 62 9.08 15.02 19.19
CA ILE A 62 8.86 13.64 18.72
C ILE A 62 10.21 12.97 18.46
N ARG A 63 11.12 13.62 17.74
CA ARG A 63 12.47 13.10 17.42
C ARG A 63 13.28 12.76 18.67
N LYS A 64 13.19 13.58 19.72
CA LYS A 64 13.83 13.32 21.03
C LYS A 64 13.21 12.12 21.75
N GLN A 65 11.88 12.02 21.77
CA GLN A 65 11.19 10.88 22.38
C GLN A 65 11.49 9.59 21.62
N MET A 66 11.37 9.60 20.28
CA MET A 66 11.73 8.49 19.41
C MET A 66 13.14 7.99 19.71
N PHE A 67 14.09 8.91 19.84
CA PHE A 67 15.45 8.54 20.17
C PHE A 67 15.55 7.83 21.53
N GLN A 68 14.92 8.38 22.58
CA GLN A 68 14.91 7.76 23.91
C GLN A 68 14.32 6.35 23.89
N ASP A 69 13.21 6.17 23.18
CA ASP A 69 12.51 4.88 23.08
C ASP A 69 13.31 3.85 22.28
N GLN A 70 14.15 4.30 21.33
CA GLN A 70 14.90 3.44 20.41
C GLN A 70 16.37 3.22 20.82
N LEU A 71 16.87 3.94 21.85
CA LEU A 71 18.30 3.97 22.21
C LEU A 71 18.92 2.59 22.44
N GLU A 72 18.21 1.68 23.12
CA GLU A 72 18.72 0.33 23.40
C GLU A 72 18.75 -0.60 22.17
N LEU A 73 18.02 -0.23 21.12
CA LEU A 73 17.86 -0.96 19.87
C LEU A 73 18.75 -0.44 18.75
N LEU A 74 19.35 0.74 18.92
CA LEU A 74 20.40 1.23 18.03
C LEU A 74 21.58 0.25 18.05
N ARG A 75 22.19 0.05 16.88
CA ARG A 75 23.50 -0.61 16.81
C ARG A 75 24.51 0.22 17.59
N PRO A 76 25.53 -0.42 18.20
CA PRO A 76 26.61 0.31 18.83
C PRO A 76 27.15 1.36 17.87
N ILE A 77 27.23 2.61 18.35
CA ILE A 77 27.72 3.71 17.55
C ILE A 77 29.16 3.38 17.18
N THR A 78 29.42 3.23 15.89
CA THR A 78 30.78 3.17 15.36
C THR A 78 31.47 4.47 15.75
N SER A 79 32.47 4.35 16.61
CA SER A 79 33.27 5.50 17.00
C SER A 79 33.94 6.07 15.75
N ASP A 80 34.31 7.35 15.75
CA ASP A 80 34.97 7.96 14.58
C ASP A 80 36.26 7.19 14.21
N GLU A 81 36.89 6.53 15.18
CA GLU A 81 38.05 5.66 15.00
C GLU A 81 37.73 4.39 14.20
N GLU A 82 36.50 3.88 14.20
CA GLU A 82 36.11 2.72 13.38
C GLU A 82 36.08 3.09 11.90
N TYR A 83 35.47 4.22 11.53
CA TYR A 83 35.48 4.72 10.14
C TYR A 83 36.89 5.09 9.65
N THR A 84 37.74 5.57 10.56
CA THR A 84 39.14 5.90 10.25
C THR A 84 39.95 4.65 9.90
N ARG A 85 39.59 3.49 10.48
CA ARG A 85 40.23 2.20 10.20
C ARG A 85 39.73 1.52 8.94
N MET A 86 38.58 1.93 8.39
CA MET A 86 38.03 1.33 7.18
C MET A 86 38.87 1.66 5.94
N GLU A 87 39.14 0.64 5.13
CA GLU A 87 39.80 0.82 3.84
C GLU A 87 38.82 1.38 2.79
N GLU A 88 39.36 1.99 1.72
CA GLU A 88 38.55 2.58 0.65
C GLU A 88 37.57 1.57 0.03
N ALA A 89 38.01 0.33 -0.16
CA ALA A 89 37.16 -0.74 -0.70
C ALA A 89 35.96 -1.04 0.20
N GLU A 90 36.17 -1.09 1.53
CA GLU A 90 35.12 -1.34 2.52
C GLU A 90 34.12 -0.18 2.59
N ILE A 91 34.59 1.07 2.45
CA ILE A 91 33.73 2.26 2.42
C ILE A 91 32.87 2.25 1.16
N LYS A 92 33.47 1.99 0.00
CA LYS A 92 32.75 1.88 -1.29
C LYS A 92 31.73 0.75 -1.26
N GLU A 93 32.09 -0.40 -0.70
CA GLU A 93 31.18 -1.53 -0.52
C GLU A 93 30.01 -1.18 0.40
N SER A 94 30.26 -0.48 1.50
CA SER A 94 29.24 -0.10 2.48
C SER A 94 28.26 0.95 1.96
N LEU A 95 28.72 1.87 1.11
CA LEU A 95 27.87 2.87 0.48
C LEU A 95 27.01 2.29 -0.65
N GLY A 96 27.50 1.27 -1.36
CA GLY A 96 26.75 0.60 -2.43
C GLY A 96 26.40 1.50 -3.62
N ASP A 97 27.05 2.65 -3.75
CA ASP A 97 26.75 3.69 -4.73
C ASP A 97 27.66 3.60 -5.96
N ILE A 98 27.07 3.75 -7.15
CA ILE A 98 27.75 3.79 -8.45
C ILE A 98 28.31 5.21 -8.74
N ASP A 99 27.73 6.26 -8.13
CA ASP A 99 28.00 7.67 -8.46
C ASP A 99 29.23 8.28 -7.77
N ASN A 100 30.00 7.51 -7.00
CA ASN A 100 31.09 8.07 -6.18
C ASN A 100 32.50 7.84 -6.75
N GLU A 101 32.66 7.56 -8.05
CA GLU A 101 33.99 7.29 -8.62
C GLU A 101 34.96 8.49 -8.55
N GLN A 102 34.42 9.72 -8.51
CA GLN A 102 35.21 10.96 -8.44
C GLN A 102 35.41 11.48 -7.00
N ALA A 103 34.77 10.86 -6.00
CA ALA A 103 34.87 11.30 -4.62
C ALA A 103 36.16 10.79 -3.96
N THR A 104 36.80 11.65 -3.16
CA THR A 104 37.95 11.27 -2.35
C THR A 104 37.55 10.28 -1.25
N VAL A 105 38.50 9.47 -0.77
CA VAL A 105 38.26 8.52 0.33
C VAL A 105 37.69 9.20 1.58
N GLU A 106 38.12 10.44 1.85
CA GLU A 106 37.61 11.20 3.00
C GLU A 106 36.16 11.67 2.78
N GLU A 107 35.81 12.13 1.58
CA GLU A 107 34.41 12.46 1.26
C GLU A 107 33.50 11.24 1.34
N LEU A 108 33.96 10.10 0.83
CA LEU A 108 33.28 8.81 0.96
C LEU A 108 33.08 8.41 2.43
N ARG A 109 34.13 8.57 3.25
CA ARG A 109 34.08 8.29 4.69
C ARG A 109 33.06 9.18 5.40
N GLN A 110 33.07 10.49 5.12
CA GLN A 110 32.10 11.42 5.70
C GLN A 110 30.67 11.13 5.24
N LYS A 111 30.49 10.75 3.97
CA LYS A 111 29.19 10.32 3.44
C LYS A 111 28.68 9.07 4.14
N LEU A 112 29.52 8.05 4.32
CA LEU A 112 29.16 6.82 5.02
C LEU A 112 28.79 7.12 6.47
N LYS A 113 29.63 7.87 7.18
CA LYS A 113 29.39 8.30 8.56
C LYS A 113 28.07 9.05 8.72
N LYS A 114 27.75 9.97 7.80
CA LYS A 114 26.46 10.67 7.80
C LYS A 114 25.30 9.69 7.58
N THR A 115 25.40 8.81 6.59
CA THR A 115 24.36 7.81 6.27
C THR A 115 24.12 6.84 7.44
N ASP A 116 25.17 6.35 8.09
CA ASP A 116 25.10 5.46 9.26
C ASP A 116 24.60 6.15 10.54
N ARG A 117 24.44 7.47 10.51
CA ARG A 117 23.88 8.28 11.62
C ARG A 117 22.56 8.94 11.24
N THR A 118 21.99 8.63 10.08
CA THR A 118 20.76 9.25 9.58
C THR A 118 19.59 8.29 9.69
N ARG A 119 18.57 8.61 10.48
CA ARG A 119 17.31 7.85 10.51
C ARG A 119 16.38 8.35 9.42
N SER A 120 15.73 7.41 8.75
CA SER A 120 14.69 7.71 7.77
C SER A 120 13.33 7.78 8.47
N LEU A 121 12.59 8.87 8.28
CA LEU A 121 11.27 9.09 8.85
C LEU A 121 10.17 8.87 7.79
N LYS A 122 9.04 8.31 8.23
CA LYS A 122 7.82 8.11 7.46
C LYS A 122 6.71 9.00 8.02
N MET A 123 6.05 9.76 7.16
CA MET A 123 4.77 10.40 7.52
C MET A 123 3.61 9.48 7.17
N TRP A 124 2.60 9.50 8.02
CA TRP A 124 1.29 8.91 7.72
C TRP A 124 0.20 9.93 7.99
N HIS A 125 -0.86 9.91 7.19
CA HIS A 125 -2.07 10.63 7.55
C HIS A 125 -3.33 9.85 7.19
N ASP A 126 -4.40 10.16 7.92
CA ASP A 126 -5.76 9.70 7.63
C ASP A 126 -6.78 10.80 7.94
N HIS A 127 -7.89 10.74 7.20
CA HIS A 127 -9.04 11.59 7.34
C HIS A 127 -10.26 10.75 7.70
N SER A 128 -10.84 11.01 8.87
CA SER A 128 -11.96 10.21 9.34
C SER A 128 -12.89 10.97 10.28
N GLU A 129 -14.06 10.39 10.51
CA GLU A 129 -15.09 10.98 11.36
C GLU A 129 -15.07 10.39 12.77
N ILE A 130 -15.07 11.28 13.76
CA ILE A 130 -15.23 10.95 15.17
C ILE A 130 -16.45 11.72 15.68
N LEU A 131 -17.47 11.01 16.16
CA LEU A 131 -18.69 11.62 16.72
C LEU A 131 -19.35 12.64 15.76
N ASN A 132 -19.46 12.32 14.47
CA ASN A 132 -20.04 13.16 13.41
C ASN A 132 -19.26 14.47 13.15
N HIS A 133 -18.00 14.53 13.57
CA HIS A 133 -17.09 15.60 13.21
C HIS A 133 -15.90 15.00 12.46
N SER A 134 -15.50 15.66 11.38
CA SER A 134 -14.37 15.22 10.55
C SER A 134 -13.04 15.70 11.13
N TYR A 135 -12.05 14.82 11.17
CA TYR A 135 -10.71 15.07 11.70
C TYR A 135 -9.65 14.61 10.71
N ILE A 136 -8.49 15.26 10.79
CA ILE A 136 -7.24 14.80 10.17
C ILE A 136 -6.25 14.44 11.27
N SER A 137 -5.57 13.32 11.07
CA SER A 137 -4.51 12.85 11.96
C SER A 137 -3.24 12.65 11.15
N PHE A 138 -2.17 13.32 11.54
CA PHE A 138 -0.82 13.06 11.05
C PHE A 138 -0.02 12.30 12.10
N MET A 139 0.73 11.29 11.67
CA MET A 139 1.65 10.53 12.52
C MET A 139 3.02 10.45 11.86
N ILE A 140 4.05 10.29 12.68
CA ILE A 140 5.45 10.11 12.25
C ILE A 140 6.00 8.85 12.88
N SER A 141 6.72 8.04 12.11
CA SER A 141 7.47 6.88 12.60
C SER A 141 8.85 6.82 11.95
N THR A 142 9.78 6.10 12.59
CA THR A 142 11.08 5.77 11.99
C THR A 142 10.92 4.55 11.10
N LEU A 143 11.47 4.56 9.88
CA LEU A 143 11.61 3.37 9.05
C LEU A 143 12.74 2.50 9.59
N TYR A 144 12.47 1.22 9.84
CA TYR A 144 13.48 0.30 10.33
C TYR A 144 14.53 0.00 9.26
N ASP A 145 15.80 0.28 9.57
CA ASP A 145 16.97 -0.10 8.77
C ASP A 145 17.86 -1.05 9.61
N PRO A 146 18.08 -2.31 9.19
CA PRO A 146 18.95 -3.24 9.91
C PRO A 146 20.42 -2.80 9.95
N LYS A 147 20.84 -1.77 9.21
CA LYS A 147 22.16 -1.12 9.35
C LYS A 147 22.24 -0.13 10.50
N LEU A 148 21.11 0.46 10.92
CA LEU A 148 21.05 1.40 12.05
C LEU A 148 20.61 0.72 13.35
N PHE A 149 19.73 -0.27 13.23
CA PHE A 149 19.11 -0.95 14.37
C PHE A 149 19.49 -2.43 14.40
N ILE A 150 19.48 -3.01 15.60
CA ILE A 150 19.69 -4.44 15.78
C ILE A 150 18.51 -5.25 15.19
N THR A 151 18.75 -6.50 14.85
CA THR A 151 17.72 -7.46 14.41
C THR A 151 17.06 -8.17 15.59
N ASN A 152 15.93 -8.86 15.37
CA ASN A 152 15.28 -9.70 16.39
C ASN A 152 16.23 -10.77 16.96
N ARG A 153 17.12 -11.31 16.12
CA ARG A 153 18.15 -12.28 16.54
C ARG A 153 19.16 -11.62 17.47
N GLU A 154 19.69 -10.46 17.09
CA GLU A 154 20.66 -9.72 17.89
C GLU A 154 20.06 -9.21 19.20
N TYR A 155 18.79 -8.77 19.19
CA TYR A 155 18.07 -8.43 20.42
C TYR A 155 18.03 -9.60 21.40
N LYS A 156 17.67 -10.80 20.92
CA LYS A 156 17.64 -12.01 21.74
C LYS A 156 19.03 -12.37 22.30
N CYS A 157 20.10 -12.13 21.54
CA CYS A 157 21.47 -12.32 22.02
C CYS A 157 21.89 -11.26 23.03
N LYS A 158 21.53 -9.99 22.82
CA LYS A 158 21.86 -8.85 23.70
C LYS A 158 21.08 -8.88 25.01
N PHE A 159 19.84 -9.37 24.98
CA PHE A 159 18.92 -9.41 26.12
C PHE A 159 18.29 -10.81 26.29
N PRO A 160 19.08 -11.84 26.65
CA PRO A 160 18.59 -13.23 26.71
C PRO A 160 17.49 -13.45 27.77
N GLU A 161 17.49 -12.65 28.84
CA GLU A 161 16.51 -12.71 29.93
C GLU A 161 15.19 -11.99 29.62
N ARG A 162 15.14 -11.18 28.54
CA ARG A 162 13.94 -10.44 28.16
C ARG A 162 13.08 -11.26 27.22
N SER A 163 11.77 -11.03 27.28
CA SER A 163 10.84 -11.65 26.32
C SER A 163 11.17 -11.20 24.89
N PRO A 164 11.11 -12.10 23.89
CA PRO A 164 11.32 -11.73 22.50
C PRO A 164 10.31 -10.65 22.05
N ILE A 165 10.83 -9.62 21.39
CA ILE A 165 10.05 -8.54 20.77
C ILE A 165 10.19 -8.59 19.25
N ASP A 166 9.25 -7.94 18.56
CA ASP A 166 9.42 -7.57 17.16
C ASP A 166 10.11 -6.20 17.11
N VAL A 167 11.42 -6.20 16.82
CA VAL A 167 12.24 -5.00 16.83
C VAL A 167 11.79 -4.02 15.74
N GLN A 168 11.49 -4.49 14.53
CA GLN A 168 10.99 -3.62 13.47
C GLN A 168 9.70 -2.92 13.91
N ALA A 169 8.71 -3.69 14.40
CA ALA A 169 7.44 -3.10 14.86
C ALA A 169 7.61 -2.12 16.03
N THR A 170 8.61 -2.35 16.90
CA THR A 170 8.93 -1.46 18.03
C THR A 170 9.58 -0.16 17.55
N ILE A 171 10.52 -0.22 16.60
CA ILE A 171 11.14 0.96 16.00
C ILE A 171 10.13 1.79 15.21
N GLU A 172 9.27 1.11 14.45
CA GLU A 172 8.26 1.72 13.56
C GLU A 172 7.00 2.18 14.30
N LYS A 173 7.00 2.16 15.63
CA LYS A 173 5.88 2.66 16.46
C LYS A 173 5.51 4.09 16.03
N PRO A 174 4.22 4.36 15.73
CA PRO A 174 3.79 5.69 15.31
C PRO A 174 3.65 6.66 16.48
N TYR A 175 4.06 7.90 16.25
CA TYR A 175 3.92 9.02 17.16
C TYR A 175 2.92 10.01 16.58
N LEU A 176 1.94 10.40 17.40
CA LEU A 176 0.97 11.41 16.99
C LEU A 176 1.67 12.74 16.76
N TYR A 177 1.50 13.28 15.55
CA TYR A 177 2.14 14.52 15.13
C TYR A 177 1.16 15.69 15.18
N ILE A 178 0.06 15.60 14.45
CA ILE A 178 -0.99 16.62 14.43
C ILE A 178 -2.34 15.92 14.53
N LEU A 179 -3.20 16.40 15.43
CA LEU A 179 -4.62 16.06 15.44
C LEU A 179 -5.43 17.34 15.25
N GLY A 180 -6.18 17.41 14.17
CA GLY A 180 -6.90 18.62 13.78
C GLY A 180 -8.33 18.31 13.37
N GLN A 181 -9.24 19.24 13.62
CA GLN A 181 -10.57 19.16 13.03
C GLN A 181 -10.46 19.57 11.57
N SER A 182 -10.84 18.68 10.66
CA SER A 182 -10.70 18.93 9.24
C SER A 182 -11.82 18.31 8.42
N LYS A 183 -12.45 19.07 7.53
CA LYS A 183 -13.27 18.54 6.43
C LYS A 183 -12.39 17.78 5.43
N SER A 184 -12.99 16.88 4.66
CA SER A 184 -12.26 16.13 3.63
C SER A 184 -11.83 17.00 2.43
N THR A 185 -12.10 18.31 2.41
CA THR A 185 -11.72 19.22 1.31
C THR A 185 -10.23 19.55 1.32
N ASP A 186 -9.62 19.74 0.15
CA ASP A 186 -8.20 20.10 0.02
C ASP A 186 -7.83 21.39 0.74
N VAL A 187 -8.66 22.44 0.65
CA VAL A 187 -8.45 23.71 1.37
C VAL A 187 -8.21 23.47 2.86
N ASP A 188 -9.05 22.62 3.44
CA ASP A 188 -9.05 22.41 4.87
C ASP A 188 -7.92 21.50 5.33
N GLN A 189 -7.55 20.49 4.53
CA GLN A 189 -6.38 19.65 4.81
C GLN A 189 -5.07 20.43 4.62
N LEU A 190 -4.96 21.25 3.55
CA LEU A 190 -3.79 22.09 3.28
C LEU A 190 -3.58 23.18 4.34
N SER A 191 -4.61 23.54 5.11
CA SER A 191 -4.46 24.48 6.22
C SER A 191 -3.50 23.99 7.32
N TYR A 192 -3.19 22.69 7.36
CA TYR A 192 -2.19 22.09 8.24
C TYR A 192 -0.78 22.03 7.65
N THR A 193 -0.60 22.34 6.36
CA THR A 193 0.69 22.24 5.65
C THR A 193 1.74 23.18 6.21
N SER A 194 1.43 24.46 6.45
CA SER A 194 2.43 25.43 6.95
C SER A 194 3.03 25.00 8.29
N SER A 195 2.20 24.45 9.19
CA SER A 195 2.68 23.92 10.47
C SER A 195 3.59 22.72 10.33
N ARG A 196 3.46 21.94 9.24
CA ARG A 196 4.36 20.83 8.89
C ARG A 196 5.68 21.35 8.32
N ILE A 197 5.62 22.31 7.41
CA ILE A 197 6.80 22.90 6.75
C ILE A 197 7.70 23.59 7.77
N GLU A 198 7.13 24.33 8.73
CA GLU A 198 7.87 24.94 9.84
C GLU A 198 8.76 23.94 10.59
N ASP A 199 8.23 22.74 10.87
CA ASP A 199 8.97 21.69 11.56
C ASP A 199 9.99 20.99 10.64
N LEU A 200 9.68 20.86 9.35
CA LEU A 200 10.60 20.27 8.36
C LEU A 200 11.81 21.16 8.08
N MET A 201 11.66 22.49 8.13
CA MET A 201 12.79 23.42 8.02
C MET A 201 13.81 23.25 9.16
N GLN A 202 13.38 22.72 10.32
CA GLN A 202 14.25 22.41 11.46
C GLN A 202 14.78 20.97 11.44
N LEU A 203 14.31 20.13 10.51
CA LEU A 203 14.70 18.73 10.41
C LEU A 203 16.22 18.52 10.19
N PRO A 204 16.92 19.35 9.38
CA PRO A 204 18.36 19.21 9.16
C PRO A 204 19.21 19.36 10.44
N GLU A 205 18.67 19.97 11.50
CA GLU A 205 19.38 20.09 12.77
C GLU A 205 19.58 18.71 13.42
N PRO A 206 20.82 18.30 13.74
CA PRO A 206 21.10 17.02 14.36
C PRO A 206 20.66 16.97 15.82
N ILE A 207 20.41 15.76 16.31
CA ILE A 207 20.29 15.48 17.73
C ILE A 207 21.64 14.96 18.22
N GLU A 208 22.25 15.65 19.18
CA GLU A 208 23.51 15.22 19.80
C GLU A 208 23.29 14.28 20.99
N ILE A 209 23.98 13.14 20.99
CA ILE A 209 24.01 12.19 22.12
C ILE A 209 25.43 11.76 22.40
N ASN A 210 25.89 11.94 23.64
CA ASN A 210 27.26 11.60 24.05
C ASN A 210 28.33 12.18 23.12
N GLY A 211 28.08 13.36 22.55
CA GLY A 211 28.96 14.03 21.57
C GLY A 211 28.85 13.52 20.12
N VAL A 212 27.93 12.60 19.83
CA VAL A 212 27.71 12.05 18.48
C VAL A 212 26.44 12.65 17.88
N PRO A 213 26.51 13.28 16.69
CA PRO A 213 25.34 13.82 16.01
C PRO A 213 24.58 12.73 15.26
N PHE A 214 23.26 12.70 15.45
CA PHE A 214 22.30 11.91 14.66
C PHE A 214 21.43 12.82 13.82
N PHE A 215 21.18 12.42 12.58
CA PHE A 215 20.38 13.15 11.62
C PHE A 215 19.07 12.42 11.37
N ASP A 216 18.06 13.17 10.93
CA ASP A 216 16.78 12.63 10.51
C ASP A 216 16.44 13.21 9.14
N VAL A 217 15.85 12.39 8.27
CA VAL A 217 15.37 12.81 6.94
C VAL A 217 13.98 12.25 6.71
N ILE A 218 13.10 13.01 6.05
CA ILE A 218 11.80 12.51 5.66
C ILE A 218 11.93 11.74 4.33
N ARG A 219 11.60 10.44 4.34
CA ARG A 219 11.82 9.56 3.17
C ARG A 219 10.56 9.05 2.52
N ALA A 220 9.50 8.83 3.28
CA ALA A 220 8.29 8.22 2.74
C ALA A 220 7.03 8.85 3.29
N PHE A 221 6.01 8.92 2.44
CA PHE A 221 4.62 9.08 2.84
C PHE A 221 3.90 7.72 2.78
N SER A 222 3.02 7.46 3.75
CA SER A 222 2.13 6.29 3.75
C SER A 222 0.71 6.69 4.12
N GLY A 223 -0.27 5.92 3.66
CA GLY A 223 -1.68 6.22 3.83
C GLY A 223 -2.50 5.51 2.76
N ASP A 224 -3.82 5.57 2.90
CA ASP A 224 -4.72 5.01 1.89
C ASP A 224 -4.61 5.74 0.54
N GLY A 225 -5.41 5.33 -0.45
CA GLY A 225 -5.42 5.97 -1.77
C GLY A 225 -5.67 7.49 -1.71
N PRO A 226 -6.81 7.93 -1.14
CA PRO A 226 -7.11 9.34 -0.93
C PRO A 226 -6.02 10.16 -0.22
N ALA A 227 -5.39 9.60 0.81
CA ALA A 227 -4.33 10.27 1.56
C ALA A 227 -3.08 10.50 0.70
N ARG A 228 -2.64 9.48 -0.05
CA ARG A 228 -1.49 9.58 -0.95
C ARG A 228 -1.77 10.47 -2.16
N GLN A 229 -2.99 10.44 -2.68
CA GLN A 229 -3.45 11.34 -3.75
C GLN A 229 -3.41 12.80 -3.27
N PHE A 230 -3.88 13.06 -2.04
CA PHE A 230 -3.76 14.37 -1.42
C PHE A 230 -2.29 14.79 -1.25
N GLU A 231 -1.44 13.94 -0.69
CA GLU A 231 -0.05 14.32 -0.43
C GLU A 231 0.71 14.65 -1.74
N SER A 232 0.43 13.91 -2.81
CA SER A 232 1.05 14.09 -4.14
C SER A 232 0.46 15.21 -4.99
N GLY A 233 -0.66 15.83 -4.58
CA GLY A 233 -1.36 16.83 -5.40
C GLY A 233 -2.15 16.23 -6.58
N GLN A 234 -2.43 14.93 -6.52
CA GLN A 234 -3.20 14.17 -7.49
C GLN A 234 -4.70 14.29 -7.21
N GLN A 235 -5.53 14.18 -8.24
CA GLN A 235 -6.98 14.02 -8.07
C GLN A 235 -7.33 12.80 -7.22
N ARG A 236 -8.44 12.88 -6.48
CA ARG A 236 -8.95 11.75 -5.72
C ARG A 236 -9.81 10.84 -6.59
N GLY A 237 -9.38 9.59 -6.76
CA GLY A 237 -10.05 8.64 -7.64
C GLY A 237 -10.07 9.09 -9.10
N GLY A 238 -11.21 8.96 -9.78
CA GLY A 238 -11.36 9.40 -11.17
C GLY A 238 -10.63 8.51 -12.19
N ASN A 239 -10.31 9.08 -13.36
CA ASN A 239 -9.68 8.36 -14.47
C ASN A 239 -8.16 8.15 -14.30
N PHE A 240 -7.54 8.81 -13.33
CA PHE A 240 -6.10 8.71 -13.00
C PHE A 240 -5.98 8.41 -11.51
N SER A 241 -6.59 7.30 -11.11
CA SER A 241 -6.69 6.91 -9.70
C SER A 241 -5.36 6.44 -9.10
N CYS A 242 -4.42 5.96 -9.93
CA CYS A 242 -3.11 5.57 -9.46
C CYS A 242 -2.14 6.76 -9.52
N LEU A 243 -1.21 6.81 -8.57
CA LEU A 243 -0.20 7.87 -8.52
C LEU A 243 0.75 7.84 -9.73
N CYS A 244 0.87 6.72 -10.44
CA CYS A 244 1.69 6.65 -11.65
C CYS A 244 1.14 7.46 -12.84
N GLY A 245 -0.07 8.02 -12.73
CA GLY A 245 -0.67 8.80 -13.81
C GLY A 245 -1.18 7.98 -14.98
N MET A 246 -1.28 6.65 -14.82
CA MET A 246 -1.89 5.78 -15.82
C MET A 246 -3.42 5.91 -15.81
N PRO A 247 -4.07 5.95 -16.99
CA PRO A 247 -5.52 5.91 -17.10
C PRO A 247 -6.12 4.64 -16.47
N SER A 248 -7.20 4.79 -15.71
CA SER A 248 -7.88 3.69 -14.99
C SER A 248 -8.44 2.62 -15.93
N ASN A 249 -8.80 2.98 -17.16
CA ASN A 249 -9.25 2.04 -18.18
C ASN A 249 -8.12 1.19 -18.76
N GLU A 250 -6.85 1.58 -18.58
CA GLU A 250 -5.67 0.86 -19.04
C GLU A 250 -5.03 -0.01 -17.95
N HIS A 251 -5.56 -0.01 -16.72
CA HIS A 251 -5.04 -0.83 -15.62
C HIS A 251 -5.03 -2.34 -15.93
N SER A 252 -5.94 -2.79 -16.79
CA SER A 252 -6.06 -4.18 -17.20
C SER A 252 -5.13 -4.55 -18.38
N ASN A 253 -4.56 -3.55 -19.06
CA ASN A 253 -3.59 -3.69 -20.13
C ASN A 253 -2.18 -3.84 -19.57
N LEU A 254 -1.81 -5.07 -19.22
CA LEU A 254 -0.54 -5.36 -18.53
C LEU A 254 0.72 -4.94 -19.32
N GLU A 255 0.69 -4.99 -20.65
CA GLU A 255 1.84 -4.58 -21.48
C GLU A 255 2.10 -3.08 -21.36
N PHE A 256 1.02 -2.29 -21.35
CA PHE A 256 1.07 -0.86 -21.11
C PHE A 256 1.44 -0.57 -19.66
N ALA A 257 0.75 -1.19 -18.70
CA ALA A 257 0.93 -0.95 -17.27
C ALA A 257 2.34 -1.19 -16.75
N TYR A 258 3.06 -2.18 -17.30
CA TYR A 258 4.45 -2.46 -16.92
C TYR A 258 5.48 -1.47 -17.45
N SER A 259 5.06 -0.54 -18.31
CA SER A 259 5.91 0.54 -18.80
C SER A 259 5.74 1.84 -17.99
N PHE A 260 4.87 1.86 -16.97
CA PHE A 260 4.63 3.03 -16.12
C PHE A 260 5.43 2.97 -14.81
N ASP A 261 6.16 4.04 -14.56
CA ASP A 261 6.83 4.31 -13.30
C ASP A 261 6.19 5.53 -12.62
N PRO A 262 6.05 5.54 -11.29
CA PRO A 262 5.55 6.72 -10.58
C PRO A 262 6.47 7.93 -10.77
N PRO A 263 5.93 9.11 -11.14
CA PRO A 263 6.75 10.31 -11.24
C PRO A 263 7.15 10.82 -9.84
N SER A 264 8.37 11.35 -9.77
CA SER A 264 8.92 12.05 -8.62
C SER A 264 8.13 13.31 -8.27
N ILE A 265 8.33 13.83 -7.07
CA ILE A 265 7.75 15.10 -6.65
C ILE A 265 8.17 16.25 -7.58
N ALA A 266 9.42 16.22 -8.03
CA ALA A 266 9.96 17.21 -8.97
C ALA A 266 9.25 17.15 -10.32
N GLU A 267 9.13 15.96 -10.92
CA GLU A 267 8.43 15.77 -12.20
C GLU A 267 6.96 16.17 -12.10
N ARG A 268 6.27 15.87 -10.98
CA ARG A 268 4.89 16.31 -10.74
C ARG A 268 4.76 17.82 -10.68
N PHE A 269 5.67 18.48 -9.98
CA PHE A 269 5.64 19.93 -9.83
C PHE A 269 5.98 20.64 -11.14
N GLN A 270 6.90 20.09 -11.93
CA GLN A 270 7.20 20.55 -13.28
C GLN A 270 6.00 20.38 -14.20
N LEU A 271 5.34 19.22 -14.19
CA LEU A 271 4.13 18.97 -14.97
C LEU A 271 3.01 19.96 -14.61
N TYR A 272 2.81 20.20 -13.32
CA TYR A 272 1.85 21.19 -12.82
C TYR A 272 2.14 22.60 -13.37
N LYS A 273 3.41 23.03 -13.35
CA LYS A 273 3.87 24.35 -13.84
C LYS A 273 3.99 24.47 -15.36
N GLY A 274 3.77 23.38 -16.11
CA GLY A 274 3.96 23.35 -17.56
C GLY A 274 3.00 24.23 -18.38
N GLY A 275 1.89 24.69 -17.79
CA GLY A 275 0.93 25.58 -18.45
C GLY A 275 0.90 27.00 -17.90
N CYS A 276 -0.20 27.72 -18.09
CA CYS A 276 -0.39 29.10 -17.64
C CYS A 276 -1.30 29.22 -16.41
N LEU A 277 -2.23 28.28 -16.22
CA LEU A 277 -3.27 28.33 -15.18
C LEU A 277 -2.74 28.07 -13.77
N TRP A 278 -1.56 27.46 -13.62
CA TRP A 278 -0.96 27.19 -12.31
C TRP A 278 -0.77 28.46 -11.46
N THR A 279 -0.64 29.62 -12.11
CA THR A 279 -0.51 30.94 -11.48
C THR A 279 -1.76 31.37 -10.70
N ARG A 280 -2.91 30.70 -10.92
CA ARG A 280 -4.18 30.95 -10.23
C ARG A 280 -4.31 30.21 -8.89
N PHE A 281 -3.32 29.38 -8.54
CA PHE A 281 -3.33 28.64 -7.29
C PHE A 281 -3.30 29.57 -6.08
N SER A 282 -4.14 29.24 -5.12
CA SER A 282 -4.06 29.76 -3.75
C SER A 282 -4.49 28.66 -2.78
N LEU A 283 -4.18 28.82 -1.49
CA LEU A 283 -4.63 27.86 -0.47
C LEU A 283 -6.17 27.79 -0.37
N ASP A 284 -6.87 28.88 -0.72
CA ASP A 284 -8.34 28.94 -0.77
C ASP A 284 -8.92 28.37 -2.09
N ASN A 285 -8.11 28.33 -3.16
CA ASN A 285 -8.46 27.75 -4.45
C ASN A 285 -7.34 26.80 -4.95
N PRO A 286 -7.26 25.58 -4.39
CA PRO A 286 -6.11 24.72 -4.58
C PRO A 286 -6.09 24.02 -5.94
N SER A 287 -7.20 23.92 -6.66
CA SER A 287 -7.30 23.24 -7.97
C SER A 287 -7.61 24.24 -9.08
N PRO A 288 -6.57 24.83 -9.72
CA PRO A 288 -6.78 25.84 -10.76
C PRO A 288 -7.35 25.27 -12.07
N PHE A 289 -7.41 23.94 -12.23
CA PHE A 289 -7.88 23.26 -13.44
C PHE A 289 -9.36 22.86 -13.39
N HIS A 290 -10.08 23.26 -12.34
CA HIS A 290 -11.47 22.94 -12.16
C HIS A 290 -12.40 24.01 -12.75
N ASN A 291 -13.56 23.60 -13.28
CA ASN A 291 -14.61 24.49 -13.81
C ASN A 291 -14.15 25.54 -14.84
N LEU A 292 -13.18 25.17 -15.70
CA LEU A 292 -12.63 26.05 -16.73
C LEU A 292 -13.62 26.38 -17.83
N LYS A 293 -13.53 27.58 -18.40
CA LYS A 293 -14.16 27.96 -19.68
C LYS A 293 -13.39 27.37 -20.85
N LYS A 294 -14.02 27.30 -22.03
CA LYS A 294 -13.40 26.69 -23.22
C LYS A 294 -12.08 27.39 -23.59
N GLU A 295 -12.09 28.71 -23.52
CA GLU A 295 -10.95 29.57 -23.88
C GLU A 295 -9.77 29.34 -22.94
N GLU A 296 -10.04 29.17 -21.63
CA GLU A 296 -9.00 28.90 -20.62
C GLU A 296 -8.34 27.53 -20.82
N ILE A 297 -9.10 26.53 -21.27
CA ILE A 297 -8.54 25.21 -21.60
C ILE A 297 -7.64 25.30 -22.84
N ILE A 298 -8.04 26.09 -23.85
CA ILE A 298 -7.22 26.31 -25.06
C ILE A 298 -5.91 27.01 -24.66
N GLU A 299 -5.97 28.10 -23.90
CA GLU A 299 -4.78 28.82 -23.42
C GLU A 299 -3.83 27.91 -22.61
N GLU A 300 -4.36 27.04 -21.77
CA GLU A 300 -3.57 26.08 -20.99
C GLU A 300 -2.92 25.01 -21.87
N LEU A 301 -3.65 24.45 -22.85
CA LEU A 301 -3.13 23.46 -23.79
C LEU A 301 -2.07 24.06 -24.72
N GLU A 302 -2.32 25.26 -25.25
CA GLU A 302 -1.35 25.98 -26.10
C GLU A 302 -0.08 26.33 -25.33
N ALA A 303 -0.19 26.75 -24.07
CA ALA A 303 0.96 26.98 -23.19
C ALA A 303 1.80 25.70 -22.97
N ARG A 304 1.17 24.53 -23.06
CA ARG A 304 1.80 23.20 -23.02
C ARG A 304 2.24 22.69 -24.39
N ASN A 305 2.17 23.51 -25.43
CA ASN A 305 2.45 23.16 -26.84
C ASN A 305 1.49 22.12 -27.45
N ILE A 306 0.26 22.05 -26.97
CA ILE A 306 -0.80 21.19 -27.49
C ILE A 306 -1.82 22.06 -28.24
N TYR A 307 -1.76 22.01 -29.57
CA TYR A 307 -2.64 22.80 -30.43
C TYR A 307 -3.79 21.93 -30.93
N MET A 308 -5.01 22.24 -30.51
CA MET A 308 -6.23 21.53 -30.91
C MET A 308 -7.21 22.51 -31.55
N TYR A 309 -7.52 22.30 -32.83
CA TYR A 309 -8.42 23.14 -33.61
C TYR A 309 -9.79 22.49 -33.72
N GLU A 310 -10.85 23.32 -33.78
CA GLU A 310 -12.25 22.88 -34.01
C GLU A 310 -12.85 21.93 -32.96
N CYS A 311 -12.12 21.62 -31.88
CA CYS A 311 -12.62 20.76 -30.81
C CYS A 311 -13.67 21.45 -29.93
N ASN A 312 -14.59 20.64 -29.40
CA ASN A 312 -15.55 21.08 -28.39
C ASN A 312 -14.92 21.11 -26.98
N LYS A 313 -15.62 21.72 -26.00
CA LYS A 313 -15.11 21.86 -24.63
C LYS A 313 -14.78 20.50 -23.97
N THR A 314 -15.56 19.46 -24.25
CA THR A 314 -15.38 18.13 -23.66
C THR A 314 -14.11 17.46 -24.17
N GLU A 315 -13.84 17.56 -25.47
CA GLU A 315 -12.61 17.04 -26.10
C GLU A 315 -11.38 17.75 -25.55
N LEU A 316 -11.43 19.08 -25.48
CA LEU A 316 -10.35 19.90 -24.90
C LEU A 316 -10.11 19.55 -23.42
N GLN A 317 -11.18 19.40 -22.64
CA GLN A 317 -11.08 19.00 -21.23
C GLN A 317 -10.46 17.61 -21.08
N LYS A 318 -10.82 16.66 -21.95
CA LYS A 318 -10.24 15.33 -21.95
C LYS A 318 -8.75 15.36 -22.30
N ALA A 319 -8.37 16.15 -23.30
CA ALA A 319 -6.95 16.34 -23.66
C ALA A 319 -6.15 16.93 -22.50
N LEU A 320 -6.67 17.97 -21.84
CA LEU A 320 -6.02 18.56 -20.66
C LEU A 320 -5.92 17.56 -19.50
N GLN A 321 -6.95 16.77 -19.24
CA GLN A 321 -6.91 15.73 -18.20
C GLN A 321 -5.87 14.66 -18.52
N THR A 322 -5.75 14.25 -19.78
CA THR A 322 -4.72 13.30 -20.24
C THR A 322 -3.33 13.86 -20.03
N GLU A 323 -3.10 15.11 -20.45
CA GLU A 323 -1.80 15.78 -20.29
C GLU A 323 -1.40 15.96 -18.82
N LEU A 324 -2.35 16.31 -17.95
CA LEU A 324 -2.08 16.50 -16.53
C LEU A 324 -1.86 15.19 -15.78
N HIS A 325 -2.20 14.03 -16.37
CA HIS A 325 -2.08 12.71 -15.72
C HIS A 325 -2.71 12.65 -14.31
N GLY A 326 -3.79 13.42 -14.10
CA GLY A 326 -4.48 13.53 -12.82
C GLY A 326 -3.87 14.51 -11.81
N VAL A 327 -2.76 15.20 -12.11
CA VAL A 327 -2.22 16.28 -11.26
C VAL A 327 -3.20 17.44 -11.23
N GLN A 328 -3.57 17.88 -10.02
CA GLN A 328 -4.55 18.95 -9.81
C GLN A 328 -3.94 20.17 -9.16
N ARG A 329 -2.83 20.01 -8.44
CA ARG A 329 -2.18 21.06 -7.65
C ARG A 329 -0.74 20.68 -7.30
N PRO A 330 0.05 21.59 -6.70
CA PRO A 330 1.34 21.21 -6.15
C PRO A 330 1.22 20.09 -5.10
N PRO A 331 2.24 19.22 -4.97
CA PRO A 331 2.40 18.34 -3.81
C PRO A 331 2.23 19.11 -2.50
N ALA A 332 1.67 18.47 -1.47
CA ALA A 332 1.20 19.16 -0.27
C ALA A 332 2.30 20.00 0.40
N LEU A 333 3.54 19.48 0.48
CA LEU A 333 4.69 20.19 1.06
C LEU A 333 5.29 21.31 0.19
N LEU A 334 4.84 21.47 -1.06
CA LEU A 334 5.28 22.51 -1.99
C LEU A 334 4.21 23.59 -2.24
N CYS A 335 3.17 23.62 -1.39
CA CYS A 335 2.07 24.59 -1.51
C CYS A 335 2.41 25.97 -0.92
N THR A 336 3.39 26.07 -0.01
CA THR A 336 3.96 27.34 0.45
C THR A 336 5.37 27.43 -0.11
N GLN A 337 5.76 28.57 -0.70
CA GLN A 337 7.06 28.75 -1.38
C GLN A 337 8.28 28.75 -0.43
N GLU A 338 8.13 28.16 0.76
CA GLU A 338 9.08 28.18 1.86
C GLU A 338 10.06 27.01 1.81
N LEU A 339 9.63 25.87 1.28
CA LEU A 339 10.46 24.66 1.17
C LEU A 339 11.00 24.55 -0.26
N ASP A 340 12.31 24.28 -0.39
CA ASP A 340 12.90 24.03 -1.69
C ASP A 340 12.52 22.62 -2.17
N ILE A 341 12.38 22.45 -3.48
CA ILE A 341 12.14 21.14 -4.08
C ILE A 341 13.31 20.18 -3.81
N ASP A 342 14.52 20.72 -3.71
CA ASP A 342 15.73 19.97 -3.41
C ASP A 342 15.71 19.40 -1.98
N ASP A 343 15.04 20.06 -1.03
CA ASP A 343 14.83 19.55 0.33
C ASP A 343 13.93 18.30 0.34
N LEU A 344 13.18 18.08 -0.73
CA LEU A 344 12.30 16.94 -0.94
C LEU A 344 12.81 15.98 -2.03
N ALA A 345 14.05 16.13 -2.51
CA ALA A 345 14.59 15.31 -3.60
C ALA A 345 14.53 13.80 -3.32
N GLU A 346 14.60 13.43 -2.04
CA GLU A 346 14.51 12.04 -1.59
C GLU A 346 13.10 11.65 -1.10
N TYR A 347 12.16 12.57 -0.92
CA TYR A 347 10.84 12.25 -0.36
C TYR A 347 9.96 11.49 -1.36
N GLU A 348 9.58 10.27 -1.02
CA GLU A 348 8.80 9.39 -1.89
C GLU A 348 7.34 9.25 -1.43
N ILE A 349 6.41 9.18 -2.39
CA ILE A 349 5.01 8.87 -2.17
C ILE A 349 4.68 7.58 -2.96
N PRO A 350 4.89 6.39 -2.35
CA PRO A 350 4.77 5.13 -3.07
C PRO A 350 3.38 4.91 -3.66
N ALA A 351 3.35 4.43 -4.90
CA ALA A 351 2.11 4.09 -5.59
C ALA A 351 1.42 2.84 -5.04
N CYS A 352 2.11 2.02 -4.23
CA CYS A 352 1.54 0.87 -3.52
C CYS A 352 1.46 1.06 -2.00
N GLU A 353 0.31 0.69 -1.44
CA GLU A 353 0.08 0.54 -0.01
C GLU A 353 -0.48 -0.89 0.21
N PRO A 354 0.32 -1.83 0.76
CA PRO A 354 -0.04 -3.25 0.75
C PRO A 354 -1.31 -3.62 1.51
N LEU A 355 -1.66 -2.94 2.60
CA LEU A 355 -2.80 -3.30 3.45
C LEU A 355 -4.11 -3.23 2.68
N HIS A 356 -4.42 -2.07 2.11
CA HIS A 356 -5.65 -1.84 1.37
C HIS A 356 -5.60 -2.51 0.00
N ASP A 357 -4.45 -2.52 -0.67
CA ASP A 357 -4.32 -3.14 -1.99
C ASP A 357 -4.56 -4.66 -1.91
N ILE A 358 -3.96 -5.36 -0.95
CA ILE A 358 -4.19 -6.80 -0.73
C ILE A 358 -5.63 -7.05 -0.30
N THR A 359 -6.15 -6.28 0.67
CA THR A 359 -7.50 -6.48 1.20
C THR A 359 -8.56 -6.36 0.10
N ASN A 360 -8.46 -5.34 -0.75
CA ASN A 360 -9.41 -5.15 -1.85
C ASN A 360 -9.24 -6.19 -2.96
N VAL A 361 -8.01 -6.59 -3.30
CA VAL A 361 -7.78 -7.68 -4.28
C VAL A 361 -8.37 -9.00 -3.78
N VAL A 362 -8.17 -9.33 -2.50
CA VAL A 362 -8.75 -10.53 -1.88
C VAL A 362 -10.28 -10.46 -1.87
N GLN A 363 -10.87 -9.32 -1.50
CA GLN A 363 -12.32 -9.12 -1.50
C GLN A 363 -12.93 -9.24 -2.91
N ASN A 364 -12.24 -8.71 -3.92
CA ASN A 364 -12.64 -8.86 -5.31
C ASN A 364 -12.60 -10.32 -5.75
N LEU A 365 -11.56 -11.07 -5.39
CA LEU A 365 -11.45 -12.49 -5.70
C LEU A 365 -12.49 -13.35 -4.98
N ILE A 366 -12.82 -13.05 -3.71
CA ILE A 366 -13.92 -13.71 -2.97
C ILE A 366 -15.22 -13.64 -3.77
N THR A 367 -15.49 -12.47 -4.35
CA THR A 367 -16.75 -12.20 -5.06
C THR A 367 -16.73 -12.79 -6.46
N GLU A 368 -15.61 -12.68 -7.17
CA GLU A 368 -15.53 -12.94 -8.60
C GLU A 368 -15.20 -14.40 -8.92
N LEU A 369 -14.20 -14.99 -8.26
CA LEU A 369 -13.66 -16.30 -8.61
C LEU A 369 -14.71 -17.42 -8.71
N PRO A 370 -15.73 -17.53 -7.83
CA PRO A 370 -16.73 -18.58 -7.92
C PRO A 370 -17.55 -18.55 -9.22
N ALA A 371 -17.74 -17.38 -9.83
CA ALA A 371 -18.54 -17.23 -11.05
C ALA A 371 -17.88 -17.86 -12.29
N HIS A 372 -16.56 -18.07 -12.25
CA HIS A 372 -15.76 -18.54 -13.40
C HIS A 372 -15.59 -20.06 -13.43
N PHE A 373 -16.28 -20.80 -12.56
CA PHE A 373 -16.30 -22.27 -12.61
C PHE A 373 -17.47 -22.77 -13.46
N SER A 374 -17.16 -23.61 -14.46
CA SER A 374 -18.17 -24.25 -15.29
C SER A 374 -19.06 -25.23 -14.51
N GLU A 375 -18.51 -25.87 -13.48
CA GLU A 375 -19.24 -26.79 -12.61
C GLU A 375 -19.93 -26.07 -11.45
N LYS A 376 -21.27 -26.08 -11.45
CA LYS A 376 -22.09 -25.48 -10.36
C LYS A 376 -21.83 -26.09 -8.98
N SER A 377 -21.40 -27.35 -8.91
CA SER A 377 -20.99 -28.00 -7.65
C SER A 377 -19.77 -27.30 -7.06
N VAL A 378 -18.74 -27.09 -7.88
CA VAL A 378 -17.51 -26.39 -7.49
C VAL A 378 -17.82 -24.95 -7.08
N GLN A 379 -18.62 -24.23 -7.86
CA GLN A 379 -19.08 -22.89 -7.49
C GLN A 379 -19.68 -22.85 -6.07
N LYS A 380 -20.63 -23.75 -5.75
CA LYS A 380 -21.26 -23.81 -4.42
C LYS A 380 -20.27 -24.17 -3.32
N GLU A 381 -19.32 -25.06 -3.58
CA GLU A 381 -18.25 -25.40 -2.63
C GLU A 381 -17.40 -24.16 -2.30
N PHE A 382 -17.07 -23.33 -3.30
CA PHE A 382 -16.36 -22.06 -3.09
C PHE A 382 -17.19 -21.02 -2.35
N GLU A 383 -18.44 -20.80 -2.74
CA GLU A 383 -19.34 -19.85 -2.07
C GLU A 383 -19.51 -20.22 -0.59
N HIS A 384 -19.69 -21.50 -0.29
CA HIS A 384 -19.79 -22.01 1.08
C HIS A 384 -18.47 -21.88 1.86
N PHE A 385 -17.32 -22.16 1.22
CA PHE A 385 -16.01 -21.92 1.81
C PHE A 385 -15.83 -20.44 2.18
N SER A 386 -16.19 -19.52 1.28
CA SER A 386 -16.06 -18.09 1.48
C SER A 386 -16.95 -17.59 2.60
N SER A 387 -18.24 -17.96 2.60
CA SER A 387 -19.19 -17.55 3.64
C SER A 387 -18.76 -18.05 5.03
N THR A 388 -18.29 -19.29 5.12
CA THR A 388 -17.87 -19.90 6.39
C THR A 388 -16.54 -19.34 6.91
N THR A 389 -15.63 -18.98 6.00
CA THR A 389 -14.29 -18.46 6.38
C THR A 389 -14.35 -17.02 6.84
N ILE A 390 -15.18 -16.20 6.18
CA ILE A 390 -15.34 -14.77 6.50
C ILE A 390 -16.32 -14.61 7.68
N GLY A 391 -17.41 -15.40 7.69
CA GLY A 391 -18.48 -15.31 8.67
C GLY A 391 -19.32 -14.04 8.51
N ASP A 392 -19.98 -13.63 9.59
CA ASP A 392 -20.88 -12.46 9.63
C ASP A 392 -20.12 -11.12 9.80
N LYS A 393 -18.88 -11.04 9.30
CA LYS A 393 -18.05 -9.85 9.44
C LYS A 393 -18.49 -8.78 8.44
N ASN A 394 -18.92 -7.63 8.95
CA ASN A 394 -19.25 -6.46 8.14
C ASN A 394 -18.03 -5.82 7.45
N GLN A 395 -16.82 -6.03 7.99
CA GLN A 395 -15.58 -5.51 7.43
C GLN A 395 -14.47 -6.56 7.53
N ILE A 396 -13.79 -6.80 6.41
CA ILE A 396 -12.62 -7.68 6.33
C ILE A 396 -11.38 -6.85 6.67
N ARG A 397 -10.69 -7.16 7.76
CA ARG A 397 -9.42 -6.49 8.12
C ARG A 397 -8.24 -7.12 7.38
N GLY A 398 -7.09 -6.44 7.34
CA GLY A 398 -5.87 -6.97 6.71
C GLY A 398 -5.50 -8.39 7.16
N ALA A 399 -5.51 -8.65 8.47
CA ALA A 399 -5.27 -9.99 9.02
C ALA A 399 -6.30 -11.04 8.54
N ASP A 400 -7.57 -10.65 8.36
CA ASP A 400 -8.63 -11.54 7.86
C ASP A 400 -8.38 -11.88 6.38
N SER A 401 -8.05 -10.89 5.56
CA SER A 401 -7.71 -11.05 4.14
C SER A 401 -6.54 -12.01 3.93
N ARG A 402 -5.48 -11.86 4.73
CA ARG A 402 -4.29 -12.73 4.68
C ARG A 402 -4.63 -14.16 5.05
N LEU A 403 -5.36 -14.33 6.16
CA LEU A 403 -5.79 -15.64 6.63
C LEU A 403 -6.70 -16.33 5.60
N TYR A 404 -7.59 -15.55 4.97
CA TYR A 404 -8.45 -16.02 3.89
C TYR A 404 -7.63 -16.53 2.71
N ALA A 405 -6.65 -15.75 2.21
CA ALA A 405 -5.80 -16.15 1.09
C ALA A 405 -5.08 -17.49 1.35
N ILE A 406 -4.53 -17.67 2.55
CA ILE A 406 -3.86 -18.94 2.95
C ILE A 406 -4.85 -20.11 2.95
N LYS A 407 -6.02 -19.93 3.56
CA LYS A 407 -7.06 -20.97 3.61
C LYS A 407 -7.57 -21.30 2.21
N LEU A 408 -7.72 -20.29 1.35
CA LEU A 408 -8.14 -20.44 -0.04
C LEU A 408 -7.14 -21.29 -0.82
N ALA A 409 -5.84 -20.99 -0.73
CA ALA A 409 -4.81 -21.79 -1.42
C ALA A 409 -4.82 -23.26 -0.96
N LYS A 410 -5.03 -23.51 0.35
CA LYS A 410 -5.15 -24.88 0.88
C LYS A 410 -6.39 -25.60 0.35
N PHE A 411 -7.53 -24.92 0.35
CA PHE A 411 -8.79 -25.45 -0.18
C PHE A 411 -8.66 -25.79 -1.68
N VAL A 412 -8.15 -24.85 -2.46
CA VAL A 412 -7.92 -25.01 -3.90
C VAL A 412 -6.92 -26.14 -4.20
N SER A 413 -5.89 -26.31 -3.37
CA SER A 413 -4.94 -27.43 -3.48
C SER A 413 -5.64 -28.79 -3.41
N THR A 414 -6.61 -28.95 -2.49
CA THR A 414 -7.39 -30.18 -2.36
C THR A 414 -8.27 -30.41 -3.59
N LEU A 415 -8.90 -29.35 -4.10
CA LEU A 415 -9.72 -29.43 -5.31
C LEU A 415 -8.87 -29.79 -6.54
N PHE A 416 -7.67 -29.22 -6.65
CA PHE A 416 -6.74 -29.50 -7.74
C PHE A 416 -6.28 -30.96 -7.73
N GLN A 417 -5.91 -31.50 -6.56
CA GLN A 417 -5.56 -32.90 -6.40
C GLN A 417 -6.71 -33.85 -6.76
N SER A 418 -7.96 -33.44 -6.53
CA SER A 418 -9.15 -34.19 -6.94
C SER A 418 -9.56 -33.99 -8.41
N GLY A 419 -8.83 -33.17 -9.18
CA GLY A 419 -9.13 -32.87 -10.58
C GLY A 419 -10.32 -31.94 -10.82
N LYS A 420 -10.86 -31.30 -9.77
CA LYS A 420 -12.04 -30.42 -9.84
C LYS A 420 -11.73 -29.00 -10.35
N VAL A 421 -10.47 -28.56 -10.27
CA VAL A 421 -10.02 -27.24 -10.72
C VAL A 421 -8.73 -27.36 -11.53
N SER A 422 -8.45 -26.38 -12.38
CA SER A 422 -7.25 -26.35 -13.21
C SER A 422 -5.99 -25.95 -12.43
N GLU A 423 -4.82 -26.26 -12.99
CA GLU A 423 -3.52 -25.82 -12.45
C GLU A 423 -3.42 -24.29 -12.41
N GLU A 424 -3.99 -23.57 -13.39
CA GLU A 424 -3.99 -22.10 -13.42
C GLU A 424 -4.72 -21.49 -12.21
N VAL A 425 -5.82 -22.08 -11.75
CA VAL A 425 -6.55 -21.63 -10.54
C VAL A 425 -5.72 -21.87 -9.28
N PHE A 426 -5.07 -23.03 -9.19
CA PHE A 426 -4.16 -23.37 -8.10
C PHE A 426 -2.98 -22.40 -8.03
N ASP A 427 -2.34 -22.15 -9.17
CA ASP A 427 -1.23 -21.23 -9.33
C ASP A 427 -1.61 -19.78 -9.01
N LEU A 428 -2.81 -19.36 -9.41
CA LEU A 428 -3.34 -18.03 -9.12
C LEU A 428 -3.45 -17.79 -7.61
N CYS A 429 -4.08 -18.73 -6.89
CA CYS A 429 -4.29 -18.61 -5.45
C CYS A 429 -2.97 -18.71 -4.68
N THR A 430 -2.05 -19.57 -5.13
CA THR A 430 -0.73 -19.73 -4.51
C THR A 430 0.13 -18.48 -4.72
N ALA A 431 0.11 -17.88 -5.93
CA ALA A 431 0.82 -16.63 -6.19
C ALA A 431 0.33 -15.48 -5.30
N LEU A 432 -0.98 -15.38 -5.05
CA LEU A 432 -1.54 -14.38 -4.13
C LEU A 432 -1.02 -14.56 -2.69
N VAL A 433 -0.93 -15.80 -2.22
CA VAL A 433 -0.36 -16.10 -0.88
C VAL A 433 1.11 -15.69 -0.82
N GLU A 434 1.89 -16.00 -1.85
CA GLU A 434 3.30 -15.62 -1.92
C GLU A 434 3.49 -14.10 -1.95
N ILE A 435 2.71 -13.37 -2.76
CA ILE A 435 2.71 -11.90 -2.79
C ILE A 435 2.40 -11.36 -1.39
N THR A 436 1.34 -11.88 -0.76
CA THR A 436 0.91 -11.47 0.57
C THR A 436 2.00 -11.73 1.62
N HIS A 437 2.65 -12.89 1.57
CA HIS A 437 3.75 -13.24 2.45
C HIS A 437 4.94 -12.28 2.29
N LEU A 438 5.35 -12.01 1.05
CA LEU A 438 6.46 -11.13 0.74
C LEU A 438 6.19 -9.68 1.16
N CYS A 439 4.95 -9.19 1.04
CA CYS A 439 4.57 -7.85 1.49
C CYS A 439 4.66 -7.68 3.02
N TYR A 440 4.41 -8.74 3.79
CA TYR A 440 4.47 -8.74 5.26
C TYR A 440 5.80 -9.28 5.81
N MET A 441 6.77 -9.59 4.95
CA MET A 441 8.06 -10.13 5.35
C MET A 441 8.86 -9.08 6.15
N HIS A 442 9.58 -9.52 7.18
CA HIS A 442 10.40 -8.63 8.01
C HIS A 442 11.58 -8.07 7.20
N CYS A 443 11.93 -6.81 7.42
CA CYS A 443 12.99 -6.13 6.68
C CYS A 443 14.34 -6.86 6.77
N SER A 444 14.67 -7.43 7.94
CA SER A 444 15.91 -8.20 8.13
C SER A 444 15.97 -9.52 7.34
N GLN A 445 14.87 -9.97 6.76
CA GLN A 445 14.79 -11.18 5.93
C GLN A 445 14.81 -10.85 4.43
N ARG A 446 14.69 -9.57 4.07
CA ARG A 446 14.68 -9.12 2.68
C ARG A 446 16.03 -9.40 2.02
N THR A 447 15.99 -10.04 0.86
CA THR A 447 17.18 -10.35 0.04
C THR A 447 16.87 -10.07 -1.43
N PRO A 448 17.88 -9.97 -2.31
CA PRO A 448 17.68 -9.82 -3.75
C PRO A 448 16.80 -10.92 -4.34
N LYS A 449 16.90 -12.14 -3.81
CA LYS A 449 16.05 -13.27 -4.21
C LYS A 449 14.56 -13.00 -3.94
N HIS A 450 14.22 -12.48 -2.77
CA HIS A 450 12.84 -12.12 -2.42
C HIS A 450 12.29 -10.98 -3.27
N ILE A 451 13.14 -10.02 -3.67
CA ILE A 451 12.75 -8.96 -4.59
C ILE A 451 12.37 -9.56 -5.96
N LEU A 452 13.25 -10.37 -6.55
CA LEU A 452 12.97 -11.07 -7.81
C LEU A 452 11.69 -11.91 -7.71
N ARG A 453 11.54 -12.64 -6.60
CA ARG A 453 10.36 -13.45 -6.32
C ARG A 453 9.08 -12.62 -6.34
N LEU A 454 9.08 -11.44 -5.74
CA LEU A 454 7.89 -10.58 -5.75
C LEU A 454 7.55 -10.10 -7.17
N TYR A 455 8.53 -9.73 -7.99
CA TYR A 455 8.30 -9.43 -9.42
C TYR A 455 7.69 -10.62 -10.15
N ASN A 456 8.27 -11.80 -9.98
CA ASN A 456 7.80 -13.01 -10.67
C ASN A 456 6.39 -13.43 -10.21
N GLN A 457 6.09 -13.37 -8.91
CA GLN A 457 4.79 -13.77 -8.38
C GLN A 457 3.69 -12.75 -8.72
N THR A 458 3.98 -11.44 -8.68
CA THR A 458 3.02 -10.41 -9.12
C THR A 458 2.74 -10.49 -10.62
N PHE A 459 3.77 -10.74 -11.44
CA PHE A 459 3.59 -11.04 -12.85
C PHE A 459 2.73 -12.29 -13.06
N LYS A 460 3.09 -13.40 -12.39
CA LYS A 460 2.35 -14.68 -12.45
C LYS A 460 0.88 -14.50 -12.09
N PHE A 461 0.60 -13.87 -10.97
CA PHE A 461 -0.75 -13.57 -10.51
C PHE A 461 -1.52 -12.73 -11.53
N SER A 462 -0.91 -11.68 -12.09
CA SER A 462 -1.61 -10.76 -13.00
C SER A 462 -2.05 -11.41 -14.32
N TYR A 463 -1.20 -12.23 -14.96
CA TYR A 463 -1.57 -12.88 -16.22
C TYR A 463 -2.54 -14.04 -15.98
N LEU A 464 -2.43 -14.73 -14.84
CA LEU A 464 -3.37 -15.78 -14.45
C LEU A 464 -4.74 -15.19 -14.11
N CYS A 465 -4.83 -14.00 -13.51
CA CYS A 465 -6.11 -13.30 -13.39
C CYS A 465 -6.74 -13.09 -14.77
N LYS A 466 -5.95 -12.80 -15.82
CA LYS A 466 -6.47 -12.65 -17.18
C LYS A 466 -6.82 -13.97 -17.86
N SER A 467 -6.20 -15.09 -17.49
CA SER A 467 -6.55 -16.41 -18.05
C SER A 467 -7.74 -17.07 -17.34
N VAL A 468 -7.81 -16.94 -16.01
CA VAL A 468 -8.82 -17.57 -15.15
C VAL A 468 -10.11 -16.75 -15.09
N ILE A 469 -10.00 -15.42 -14.88
CA ILE A 469 -11.17 -14.55 -14.72
C ILE A 469 -11.57 -13.88 -16.05
N GLY A 470 -10.60 -13.48 -16.87
CA GLY A 470 -10.87 -12.85 -18.15
C GLY A 470 -11.66 -11.53 -18.00
N VAL A 471 -12.96 -11.59 -18.31
CA VAL A 471 -13.90 -10.47 -18.13
C VAL A 471 -14.74 -10.74 -16.88
N PRO A 472 -14.70 -9.87 -15.85
CA PRO A 472 -15.49 -10.06 -14.63
C PRO A 472 -17.01 -10.09 -14.91
N GLU A 473 -17.71 -10.98 -14.22
CA GLU A 473 -19.16 -11.20 -14.28
C GLU A 473 -19.91 -10.59 -13.09
N LYS A 474 -19.31 -10.55 -11.88
CA LYS A 474 -19.98 -10.07 -10.66
C LYS A 474 -19.70 -8.61 -10.34
N MET A 475 -18.68 -8.03 -10.96
CA MET A 475 -18.35 -6.61 -10.83
C MET A 475 -17.82 -6.03 -12.13
N SER A 476 -17.64 -4.71 -12.17
CA SER A 476 -17.07 -4.06 -13.34
C SER A 476 -15.57 -4.35 -13.50
N GLU A 477 -15.07 -4.31 -14.74
CA GLU A 477 -13.64 -4.44 -15.02
C GLU A 477 -12.81 -3.40 -14.26
N ARG A 478 -13.34 -2.17 -14.14
CA ARG A 478 -12.73 -1.06 -13.39
C ARG A 478 -12.62 -1.34 -11.89
N LYS A 479 -13.50 -2.17 -11.32
CA LYS A 479 -13.42 -2.58 -9.91
C LYS A 479 -12.42 -3.71 -9.72
N PHE A 480 -12.51 -4.77 -10.54
CA PHE A 480 -11.65 -5.95 -10.41
C PHE A 480 -10.20 -5.67 -10.80
N TYR A 481 -9.97 -5.16 -12.01
CA TYR A 481 -8.65 -4.73 -12.50
C TYR A 481 -8.38 -3.25 -12.19
N GLY A 482 -8.98 -2.73 -11.11
CA GLY A 482 -8.89 -1.33 -10.71
C GLY A 482 -7.55 -0.92 -10.12
N SER A 483 -7.55 0.20 -9.39
CA SER A 483 -6.35 0.78 -8.77
C SER A 483 -5.63 -0.19 -7.84
N HIS A 484 -6.34 -0.96 -7.04
CA HIS A 484 -5.74 -1.92 -6.11
C HIS A 484 -5.02 -3.08 -6.81
N PHE A 485 -5.64 -3.63 -7.87
CA PHE A 485 -5.01 -4.66 -8.68
C PHE A 485 -3.76 -4.13 -9.39
N HIS A 486 -3.87 -2.96 -10.04
CA HIS A 486 -2.74 -2.33 -10.72
C HIS A 486 -1.60 -2.00 -9.74
N SER A 487 -1.93 -1.40 -8.61
CA SER A 487 -0.99 -1.06 -7.54
C SER A 487 -0.24 -2.29 -7.02
N LEU A 488 -0.96 -3.38 -6.71
CA LEU A 488 -0.35 -4.61 -6.21
C LEU A 488 0.52 -5.31 -7.26
N THR A 489 0.09 -5.34 -8.53
CA THR A 489 0.77 -6.11 -9.59
C THR A 489 1.91 -5.35 -10.27
N VAL A 490 1.85 -4.02 -10.27
CA VAL A 490 2.86 -3.15 -10.88
C VAL A 490 3.73 -2.50 -9.81
N HIS A 491 3.14 -1.84 -8.83
CA HIS A 491 3.87 -0.94 -7.94
C HIS A 491 4.37 -1.60 -6.65
N ALA A 492 3.77 -2.69 -6.16
CA ALA A 492 4.31 -3.42 -5.01
C ALA A 492 5.77 -3.87 -5.22
N PRO A 493 6.15 -4.53 -6.34
CA PRO A 493 7.54 -4.93 -6.54
C PRO A 493 8.49 -3.76 -6.74
N GLN A 494 8.08 -2.67 -7.41
CA GLN A 494 8.87 -1.43 -7.53
C GLN A 494 9.09 -0.80 -6.14
N THR A 495 8.03 -0.66 -5.36
CA THR A 495 8.10 -0.09 -4.00
C THR A 495 8.97 -0.95 -3.09
N ASN A 496 8.89 -2.29 -3.21
CA ASN A 496 9.71 -3.21 -2.42
C ASN A 496 11.21 -3.10 -2.72
N ARG A 497 11.64 -2.48 -3.82
CA ARG A 497 13.04 -2.15 -4.08
C ARG A 497 13.53 -0.95 -3.28
N LEU A 498 12.65 0.01 -3.02
CA LEU A 498 12.95 1.26 -2.30
C LEU A 498 12.79 1.10 -0.79
N PHE A 499 11.68 0.47 -0.37
CA PHE A 499 11.27 0.32 1.03
C PHE A 499 10.94 -1.14 1.34
N CYS A 500 11.05 -1.53 2.61
CA CYS A 500 10.41 -2.76 3.06
C CYS A 500 8.88 -2.52 3.02
N LEU A 501 8.15 -3.32 2.25
CA LEU A 501 6.69 -3.17 2.13
C LEU A 501 5.98 -3.24 3.49
N ARG A 502 6.47 -4.08 4.40
CA ARG A 502 5.95 -4.18 5.77
C ARG A 502 6.01 -2.86 6.53
N SER A 503 7.04 -2.05 6.31
CA SER A 503 7.19 -0.73 6.94
C SER A 503 6.18 0.30 6.46
N LEU A 504 5.55 0.06 5.29
CA LEU A 504 4.53 0.93 4.71
C LEU A 504 3.11 0.52 5.06
N ILE A 505 2.91 -0.62 5.72
CA ILE A 505 1.61 -1.12 6.16
C ILE A 505 1.13 -0.29 7.36
N PRO A 506 0.01 0.45 7.26
CA PRO A 506 -0.41 1.42 8.27
C PRO A 506 -1.22 0.79 9.43
N GLU A 507 -1.08 -0.51 9.71
CA GLU A 507 -1.91 -1.18 10.71
C GLU A 507 -1.74 -0.59 12.12
N GLN A 508 -0.52 -0.17 12.51
CA GLN A 508 -0.30 0.44 13.82
C GLN A 508 -0.90 1.85 13.86
N GLU A 509 -0.77 2.61 12.79
CA GLU A 509 -1.32 3.95 12.62
C GLU A 509 -2.85 3.94 12.68
N GLU A 510 -3.50 3.06 11.92
CA GLU A 510 -4.96 2.88 11.93
C GLU A 510 -5.49 2.45 13.30
N ARG A 511 -4.78 1.57 14.01
CA ARG A 511 -5.14 1.17 15.38
C ARG A 511 -4.99 2.33 16.35
N THR A 512 -3.91 3.10 16.21
CA THR A 512 -3.65 4.30 17.02
C THR A 512 -4.75 5.34 16.80
N PHE A 513 -5.22 5.49 15.57
CA PHE A 513 -6.38 6.32 15.26
C PHE A 513 -7.69 5.73 15.82
N GLY A 514 -7.88 4.41 15.73
CA GLY A 514 -9.00 3.70 16.35
C GLY A 514 -9.06 3.91 17.87
N ASP A 515 -7.90 4.00 18.53
CA ASP A 515 -7.79 4.37 19.94
C ASP A 515 -8.26 5.80 20.21
N LEU A 516 -7.86 6.78 19.39
CA LEU A 516 -8.36 8.16 19.49
C LEU A 516 -9.88 8.23 19.32
N ARG A 517 -10.43 7.45 18.37
CA ARG A 517 -11.88 7.33 18.15
C ARG A 517 -12.57 6.71 19.35
N SER A 518 -12.05 5.61 19.89
CA SER A 518 -12.60 4.92 21.08
C SER A 518 -12.56 5.81 22.33
N ILE A 519 -11.45 6.50 22.57
CA ILE A 519 -11.32 7.49 23.65
C ILE A 519 -12.41 8.55 23.51
N SER A 520 -12.57 9.12 22.32
CA SER A 520 -13.54 10.18 22.07
C SER A 520 -14.98 9.70 22.29
N LEU A 521 -15.34 8.51 21.78
CA LEU A 521 -16.65 7.90 21.97
C LEU A 521 -17.01 7.71 23.45
N ASN A 522 -16.04 7.33 24.27
CA ASN A 522 -16.26 7.01 25.68
C ASN A 522 -16.16 8.21 26.62
N THR A 523 -15.59 9.34 26.16
CA THR A 523 -15.16 10.42 27.07
C THR A 523 -15.51 11.83 26.60
N SER A 524 -15.95 12.02 25.36
CA SER A 524 -16.42 13.32 24.91
C SER A 524 -17.90 13.51 25.20
N ASN A 525 -18.29 14.71 25.62
CA ASN A 525 -19.68 15.13 25.65
C ASN A 525 -20.20 15.58 24.27
N ARG A 526 -19.54 15.12 23.19
CA ARG A 526 -19.82 15.43 21.78
C ARG A 526 -19.72 16.91 21.40
N GLN A 527 -19.12 17.75 22.25
CA GLN A 527 -18.84 19.14 21.90
C GLN A 527 -17.54 19.21 21.09
N CYS A 528 -17.62 19.71 19.86
CA CYS A 528 -16.49 19.78 18.91
C CYS A 528 -15.21 20.36 19.54
N GLY A 529 -15.31 21.46 20.29
CA GLY A 529 -14.17 22.11 20.95
C GLY A 529 -13.55 21.37 22.13
N LYS A 530 -14.09 20.21 22.53
CA LYS A 530 -13.54 19.39 23.62
C LYS A 530 -13.00 18.05 23.14
N ILE A 531 -13.24 17.66 21.88
CA ILE A 531 -12.85 16.33 21.40
C ILE A 531 -11.34 16.22 21.32
N ILE A 532 -10.66 17.17 20.66
CA ILE A 532 -9.21 17.12 20.42
C ILE A 532 -8.44 17.13 21.75
N ASP A 533 -8.67 18.12 22.62
CA ASP A 533 -7.95 18.23 23.90
C ASP A 533 -8.13 17.01 24.80
N ASN A 534 -9.35 16.47 24.88
CA ASN A 534 -9.62 15.25 25.65
C ASN A 534 -8.96 14.03 25.03
N ALA A 535 -9.00 13.90 23.69
CA ALA A 535 -8.35 12.82 22.97
C ALA A 535 -6.84 12.86 23.20
N MET A 536 -6.19 14.01 23.03
CA MET A 536 -4.75 14.20 23.25
C MET A 536 -4.33 13.86 24.68
N LEU A 537 -5.04 14.40 25.68
CA LEU A 537 -4.73 14.16 27.09
C LEU A 537 -4.78 12.67 27.44
N ARG A 538 -5.85 11.99 27.02
CA ARG A 538 -6.08 10.59 27.34
C ARG A 538 -5.21 9.65 26.52
N PHE A 539 -4.94 10.01 25.27
CA PHE A 539 -4.00 9.29 24.41
C PHE A 539 -2.60 9.32 25.02
N ASN A 540 -2.12 10.50 25.42
CA ASN A 540 -0.82 10.66 26.08
C ASN A 540 -0.74 9.89 27.40
N ALA A 541 -1.83 9.82 28.18
CA ALA A 541 -1.89 9.01 29.39
C ALA A 541 -1.83 7.51 29.07
N LYS A 542 -2.62 7.04 28.09
CA LYS A 542 -2.66 5.64 27.67
C LYS A 542 -1.31 5.15 27.14
N GLN A 543 -0.58 5.99 26.41
CA GLN A 543 0.77 5.66 25.92
C GLN A 543 1.79 5.43 27.04
N ARG A 544 1.54 5.95 28.25
CA ARG A 544 2.40 5.72 29.44
C ARG A 544 2.06 4.44 30.19
N GLU A 545 0.85 3.91 30.01
CA GLU A 545 0.40 2.66 30.63
C GLU A 545 0.75 1.49 29.71
N ASN A 546 1.83 0.77 30.04
CA ASN A 546 2.43 -0.28 29.21
C ASN A 546 1.64 -1.61 29.22
N THR A 547 0.31 -1.55 29.30
CA THR A 547 -0.58 -2.69 29.66
C THR A 547 -1.43 -3.24 28.52
N GLN A 548 -1.20 -2.86 27.27
CA GLN A 548 -1.98 -3.41 26.16
C GLN A 548 -1.51 -4.80 25.73
N MET A 549 -2.47 -5.72 25.59
CA MET A 549 -2.28 -6.95 24.85
C MET A 549 -1.89 -6.65 23.40
N ASP A 550 -0.80 -7.26 22.93
CA ASP A 550 -0.37 -7.16 21.54
C ASP A 550 -1.20 -8.08 20.64
N TYR A 551 -2.35 -7.57 20.19
CA TYR A 551 -3.22 -8.27 19.24
C TYR A 551 -2.53 -8.57 17.90
N THR A 552 -1.53 -7.77 17.50
CA THR A 552 -0.71 -8.02 16.29
C THR A 552 0.00 -9.35 16.40
N LYS A 553 0.66 -9.58 17.53
CA LYS A 553 1.38 -10.83 17.79
C LYS A 553 0.47 -12.05 17.76
N ILE A 554 -0.77 -11.91 18.25
CA ILE A 554 -1.77 -12.98 18.19
C ILE A 554 -2.19 -13.25 16.75
N GLN A 555 -2.52 -12.21 15.98
CA GLN A 555 -2.93 -12.35 14.58
C GLN A 555 -1.81 -12.95 13.72
N GLU A 556 -0.59 -12.46 13.85
CA GLU A 556 0.58 -13.00 13.15
C GLU A 556 0.85 -14.45 13.53
N SER A 557 0.65 -14.83 14.80
CA SER A 557 0.76 -16.23 15.24
C SER A 557 -0.25 -17.13 14.55
N ILE A 558 -1.51 -16.70 14.45
CA ILE A 558 -2.58 -17.45 13.77
C ILE A 558 -2.26 -17.62 12.29
N VAL A 559 -1.91 -16.52 11.60
CA VAL A 559 -1.55 -16.53 10.18
C VAL A 559 -0.35 -17.44 9.93
N SER A 560 0.72 -17.30 10.74
CA SER A 560 1.93 -18.12 10.62
C SER A 560 1.66 -19.60 10.86
N ASN A 561 0.80 -19.95 11.81
CA ASN A 561 0.45 -21.34 12.07
C ASN A 561 -0.34 -21.97 10.92
N GLN A 562 -1.21 -21.21 10.25
CA GLN A 562 -1.92 -21.69 9.08
C GLN A 562 -1.02 -21.81 7.85
N ALA A 563 -0.09 -20.86 7.67
CA ALA A 563 0.86 -20.87 6.56
C ALA A 563 1.76 -22.13 6.55
N LYS A 564 2.07 -22.71 7.72
CA LYS A 564 2.87 -23.96 7.83
C LYS A 564 2.25 -25.17 7.13
N PHE A 565 0.95 -25.14 6.86
CA PHE A 565 0.27 -26.23 6.15
C PHE A 565 0.34 -26.12 4.63
N LEU A 566 0.93 -25.04 4.11
CA LEU A 566 1.18 -24.90 2.68
C LEU A 566 2.51 -25.57 2.33
N PRO A 567 2.63 -26.17 1.13
CA PRO A 567 3.89 -26.74 0.68
C PRO A 567 4.98 -25.65 0.60
N PRO A 568 6.27 -26.00 0.80
CA PRO A 568 7.36 -25.07 0.61
C PRO A 568 7.33 -24.54 -0.82
N SER A 569 7.51 -23.23 -1.01
CA SER A 569 7.47 -22.73 -2.37
C SER A 569 8.72 -23.11 -3.17
N GLU A 570 8.45 -23.62 -4.36
CA GLU A 570 9.43 -23.88 -5.40
C GLU A 570 9.87 -22.59 -6.13
N ASP A 571 10.84 -22.77 -7.03
CA ASP A 571 11.27 -21.80 -8.05
C ASP A 571 10.09 -21.41 -8.95
N THR A 572 9.99 -20.13 -9.32
CA THR A 572 8.92 -19.65 -10.20
C THR A 572 9.10 -20.20 -11.62
N LYS A 573 8.05 -20.82 -12.17
CA LYS A 573 8.04 -21.43 -13.51
C LYS A 573 7.09 -20.67 -14.43
N PHE A 574 7.56 -20.32 -15.62
CA PHE A 574 6.74 -19.75 -16.69
C PHE A 574 6.70 -20.69 -17.90
N PRO A 575 5.52 -21.13 -18.34
CA PRO A 575 5.40 -22.05 -19.46
C PRO A 575 5.80 -21.35 -20.76
N LEU A 576 6.50 -22.05 -21.66
CA LEU A 576 6.85 -21.50 -22.98
C LEU A 576 5.63 -21.13 -23.82
N LYS A 577 4.46 -21.73 -23.54
CA LYS A 577 3.18 -21.33 -24.13
C LYS A 577 2.90 -19.83 -23.90
N LEU A 578 3.24 -19.31 -22.72
CA LEU A 578 3.11 -17.87 -22.40
C LEU A 578 4.02 -17.04 -23.30
N LEU A 579 5.28 -17.43 -23.46
CA LEU A 579 6.24 -16.71 -24.30
C LEU A 579 5.84 -16.73 -25.79
N LYS A 580 5.19 -17.80 -26.26
CA LYS A 580 4.69 -17.91 -27.63
C LYS A 580 3.43 -17.06 -27.86
N THR A 581 2.51 -17.05 -26.90
CA THR A 581 1.21 -16.37 -27.02
C THR A 581 1.27 -14.89 -26.68
N ARG A 582 2.11 -14.50 -25.71
CA ARG A 582 2.25 -13.12 -25.22
C ARG A 582 3.73 -12.71 -25.09
N PRO A 583 4.49 -12.70 -26.20
CA PRO A 583 5.93 -12.42 -26.18
C PRO A 583 6.24 -11.00 -25.67
N THR A 584 5.41 -10.00 -26.02
CA THR A 584 5.65 -8.61 -25.64
C THR A 584 5.39 -8.38 -24.15
N LEU A 585 4.29 -8.92 -23.62
CA LEU A 585 4.05 -8.95 -22.17
C LEU A 585 5.21 -9.58 -21.38
N PHE A 586 5.72 -10.74 -21.81
CA PHE A 586 6.82 -11.38 -21.10
C PHE A 586 8.13 -10.59 -21.20
N GLN A 587 8.41 -9.95 -22.35
CA GLN A 587 9.53 -9.03 -22.48
C GLN A 587 9.41 -7.84 -21.51
N LYS A 588 8.22 -7.25 -21.38
CA LYS A 588 7.97 -6.16 -20.41
C LYS A 588 8.21 -6.59 -18.97
N HIS A 589 7.93 -7.84 -18.63
CA HIS A 589 8.34 -8.41 -17.34
C HIS A 589 9.88 -8.47 -17.22
N CYS A 590 10.58 -8.99 -18.23
CA CYS A 590 12.04 -9.06 -18.26
C CYS A 590 12.72 -7.68 -18.12
N GLU A 591 12.18 -6.65 -18.77
CA GLU A 591 12.66 -5.26 -18.66
C GLU A 591 12.70 -4.78 -17.19
N ARG A 592 11.73 -5.19 -16.37
CA ARG A 592 11.59 -4.79 -14.95
C ARG A 592 12.56 -5.52 -14.00
N ILE A 593 13.21 -6.56 -14.50
CA ILE A 593 14.19 -7.38 -13.76
C ILE A 593 15.51 -7.52 -14.53
N ALA A 594 15.81 -6.57 -15.41
CA ALA A 594 16.96 -6.62 -16.31
C ALA A 594 18.30 -6.80 -15.56
N ASP A 595 18.42 -6.20 -14.38
CA ASP A 595 19.57 -6.34 -13.48
C ASP A 595 19.87 -7.81 -13.09
N TYR A 596 18.82 -8.64 -12.94
CA TYR A 596 18.99 -10.08 -12.68
C TYR A 596 19.37 -10.87 -13.94
N LEU A 597 19.08 -10.35 -15.13
CA LEU A 597 19.31 -11.04 -16.40
C LEU A 597 20.74 -10.86 -16.91
N LEU A 598 21.46 -9.81 -16.49
CA LEU A 598 22.83 -9.51 -16.91
C LEU A 598 23.82 -10.66 -16.68
N LEU A 599 23.63 -11.46 -15.63
CA LEU A 599 24.53 -12.58 -15.32
C LEU A 599 24.33 -13.80 -16.22
N GLY A 600 23.28 -13.82 -17.04
CA GLY A 600 22.98 -14.89 -17.99
C GLY A 600 22.32 -16.13 -17.41
N GLU A 601 22.10 -17.10 -18.29
CA GLU A 601 21.46 -18.38 -17.98
C GLU A 601 22.26 -19.19 -16.95
N GLY A 602 21.57 -19.93 -16.09
CA GLY A 602 22.15 -20.74 -15.03
C GLY A 602 22.47 -19.96 -13.75
N LYS A 603 22.33 -18.63 -13.78
CA LYS A 603 22.44 -17.75 -12.62
C LYS A 603 21.06 -17.53 -12.00
N TRP A 604 20.30 -16.54 -12.46
CA TRP A 604 18.97 -16.24 -11.90
C TRP A 604 17.80 -16.91 -12.63
N TRP A 605 18.07 -17.50 -13.79
CA TRP A 605 17.06 -18.21 -14.57
C TRP A 605 17.71 -19.33 -15.40
N SER A 606 16.93 -20.33 -15.80
CA SER A 606 17.33 -21.36 -16.77
C SER A 606 16.15 -21.89 -17.57
N LEU A 607 16.44 -22.56 -18.68
CA LEU A 607 15.46 -23.35 -19.41
C LEU A 607 15.41 -24.78 -18.84
N SER A 608 14.24 -25.23 -18.38
CA SER A 608 14.01 -26.60 -17.92
C SER A 608 12.76 -27.19 -18.56
N GLY A 609 12.94 -28.17 -19.44
CA GLY A 609 11.85 -28.76 -20.23
C GLY A 609 11.07 -27.69 -21.00
N SER A 610 9.76 -27.62 -20.76
CA SER A 610 8.85 -26.65 -21.39
C SER A 610 8.65 -25.35 -20.57
N PHE A 611 9.55 -25.04 -19.64
CA PHE A 611 9.45 -23.90 -18.72
C PHE A 611 10.72 -23.05 -18.67
N ILE A 612 10.54 -21.73 -18.58
CA ILE A 612 11.55 -20.84 -18.03
C ILE A 612 11.42 -20.88 -16.51
N VAL A 613 12.51 -21.22 -15.83
CA VAL A 613 12.55 -21.37 -14.37
C VAL A 613 13.41 -20.25 -13.81
N PHE A 614 12.85 -19.44 -12.92
CA PHE A 614 13.59 -18.45 -12.15
C PHE A 614 14.03 -19.04 -10.82
N HIS A 615 15.28 -18.79 -10.45
CA HIS A 615 15.96 -19.39 -9.31
C HIS A 615 15.69 -18.63 -8.00
N ASP A 616 14.41 -18.40 -7.73
CA ASP A 616 13.88 -17.56 -6.66
C ASP A 616 13.15 -18.35 -5.55
N GLY A 617 13.17 -19.68 -5.59
CA GLY A 617 12.55 -20.57 -4.60
C GLY A 617 13.36 -20.71 -3.32
N PHE A 618 12.72 -20.70 -2.14
CA PHE A 618 13.38 -20.59 -0.84
C PHE A 618 14.52 -21.60 -0.59
N LEU A 619 14.39 -22.83 -1.06
CA LEU A 619 15.33 -23.93 -0.80
C LEU A 619 16.65 -23.84 -1.60
N ARG A 620 16.74 -22.97 -2.61
CA ARG A 620 17.92 -22.83 -3.46
C ARG A 620 19.01 -21.97 -2.80
N GLN A 621 20.27 -22.39 -2.86
CA GLN A 621 21.41 -21.62 -2.33
C GLN A 621 21.58 -20.27 -3.04
N SER A 622 22.05 -19.26 -2.30
CA SER A 622 22.34 -17.93 -2.85
C SER A 622 23.40 -18.00 -3.94
N LEU A 623 23.09 -17.41 -5.08
CA LEU A 623 24.00 -17.21 -6.20
C LEU A 623 24.77 -15.90 -6.00
N GLN A 624 25.61 -15.51 -6.95
CA GLN A 624 26.17 -14.16 -6.95
C GLN A 624 25.03 -13.14 -6.98
N GLU A 625 24.85 -12.44 -5.86
CA GLU A 625 23.71 -11.55 -5.63
C GLU A 625 23.92 -10.21 -6.32
N PRO A 626 22.91 -9.68 -7.05
CA PRO A 626 23.02 -8.32 -7.57
C PRO A 626 23.14 -7.37 -6.38
N ARG A 627 24.05 -6.39 -6.51
CA ARG A 627 24.25 -5.39 -5.48
C ARG A 627 22.97 -4.57 -5.34
N LEU A 628 22.34 -4.65 -4.18
CA LEU A 628 21.23 -3.78 -3.84
C LEU A 628 21.78 -2.51 -3.18
N PRO A 629 21.32 -1.33 -3.60
CA PRO A 629 21.52 -0.11 -2.83
C PRO A 629 21.03 -0.27 -1.39
N ARG A 630 21.58 0.54 -0.49
CA ARG A 630 21.10 0.60 0.89
C ARG A 630 19.60 0.93 0.90
N LEU A 631 18.86 0.28 1.81
CA LEU A 631 17.41 0.48 1.89
C LEU A 631 17.09 1.93 2.21
N GLY A 632 16.19 2.54 1.44
CA GLY A 632 15.82 3.94 1.61
C GLY A 632 16.88 4.95 1.17
N SER A 633 18.00 4.55 0.54
CA SER A 633 18.99 5.51 0.00
C SER A 633 18.79 5.82 -1.49
N ILE A 634 17.95 5.05 -2.19
CA ILE A 634 17.67 5.21 -3.61
C ILE A 634 16.25 5.73 -3.83
N THR A 635 16.06 6.55 -4.87
CA THR A 635 14.75 7.04 -5.32
C THR A 635 14.19 6.18 -6.45
N SER A 636 12.88 6.25 -6.69
CA SER A 636 12.24 5.54 -7.80
C SER A 636 12.85 5.91 -9.14
N GLN A 637 13.14 7.20 -9.36
CA GLN A 637 13.70 7.71 -10.60
C GLN A 637 15.09 7.12 -10.90
N LYS A 638 16.00 7.14 -9.92
CA LYS A 638 17.34 6.54 -10.04
C LYS A 638 17.25 5.04 -10.30
N HIS A 639 16.35 4.35 -9.62
CA HIS A 639 16.16 2.92 -9.82
C HIS A 639 15.66 2.57 -11.22
N THR A 640 14.70 3.33 -11.75
CA THR A 640 14.23 3.20 -13.15
C THR A 640 15.38 3.40 -14.14
N GLN A 641 16.25 4.39 -13.92
CA GLN A 641 17.43 4.61 -14.78
C GLN A 641 18.37 3.40 -14.77
N ILE A 642 18.66 2.82 -13.60
CA ILE A 642 19.49 1.61 -13.48
C ILE A 642 18.90 0.45 -14.28
N LEU A 643 17.58 0.22 -14.21
CA LEU A 643 16.93 -0.84 -14.98
C LEU A 643 16.99 -0.58 -16.49
N LYS A 644 16.79 0.67 -16.93
CA LYS A 644 16.90 1.05 -18.35
C LYS A 644 18.31 0.80 -18.89
N ILE A 645 19.35 1.18 -18.14
CA ILE A 645 20.75 0.92 -18.48
C ILE A 645 21.00 -0.60 -18.51
N SER A 646 20.58 -1.32 -17.48
CA SER A 646 20.72 -2.78 -17.40
C SER A 646 20.07 -3.48 -18.59
N TRP A 647 18.88 -3.03 -19.01
CA TRP A 647 18.19 -3.58 -20.17
C TRP A 647 18.91 -3.26 -21.48
N LYS A 648 19.43 -2.04 -21.65
CA LYS A 648 20.27 -1.67 -22.81
C LYS A 648 21.49 -2.59 -22.91
N THR A 649 22.20 -2.80 -21.80
CA THR A 649 23.35 -3.73 -21.73
C THR A 649 22.94 -5.18 -22.00
N CYS A 650 21.78 -5.64 -21.52
CA CYS A 650 21.25 -6.95 -21.87
C CYS A 650 21.05 -7.10 -23.39
N ILE A 651 20.52 -6.07 -24.07
CA ILE A 651 20.33 -6.07 -25.52
C ILE A 651 21.67 -6.13 -26.25
N GLU A 652 22.64 -5.30 -25.85
CA GLU A 652 23.98 -5.24 -26.45
C GLU A 652 24.70 -6.59 -26.34
N ASN A 653 24.75 -7.17 -25.14
CA ASN A 653 25.40 -8.47 -24.89
C ASN A 653 24.66 -9.62 -25.59
N PHE A 654 23.34 -9.53 -25.74
CA PHE A 654 22.56 -10.50 -26.52
C PHE A 654 22.90 -10.41 -28.01
N ILE A 655 23.03 -9.20 -28.57
CA ILE A 655 23.43 -9.00 -29.98
C ILE A 655 24.85 -9.52 -30.22
N SER A 656 25.77 -9.28 -29.28
CA SER A 656 27.15 -9.78 -29.31
C SER A 656 27.26 -11.29 -29.06
N LYS A 657 26.14 -11.98 -28.75
CA LYS A 657 26.06 -13.41 -28.40
C LYS A 657 26.81 -13.79 -27.12
N GLU A 658 27.12 -12.82 -26.27
CA GLU A 658 27.76 -13.01 -24.96
C GLU A 658 26.73 -13.37 -23.89
N LEU A 659 25.45 -13.02 -24.12
CA LEU A 659 24.35 -13.23 -23.20
C LEU A 659 23.18 -13.96 -23.87
N GLN A 660 22.58 -14.91 -23.14
CA GLN A 660 21.26 -15.45 -23.47
C GLN A 660 20.19 -14.76 -22.64
N LEU A 661 19.00 -14.57 -23.21
CA LEU A 661 17.83 -14.01 -22.54
C LEU A 661 16.68 -15.03 -22.49
N PRO A 662 15.80 -14.98 -21.48
CA PRO A 662 14.64 -15.87 -21.34
C PRO A 662 13.51 -15.51 -22.33
N LEU A 663 13.84 -15.17 -23.57
CA LEU A 663 12.93 -14.69 -24.60
C LEU A 663 13.11 -15.51 -25.87
N LEU A 664 12.00 -15.86 -26.52
CA LEU A 664 12.03 -16.52 -27.85
C LEU A 664 12.36 -15.51 -28.96
N LYS A 665 11.86 -14.28 -28.80
CA LYS A 665 12.10 -13.15 -29.71
C LYS A 665 12.25 -11.89 -28.86
N LEU A 666 13.20 -11.05 -29.23
CA LEU A 666 13.48 -9.76 -28.59
C LEU A 666 13.06 -8.64 -29.54
N LYS A 667 12.13 -7.78 -29.09
CA LYS A 667 11.73 -6.57 -29.79
C LYS A 667 12.54 -5.39 -29.24
N VAL A 668 13.31 -4.73 -30.10
CA VAL A 668 14.11 -3.56 -29.75
C VAL A 668 13.39 -2.31 -30.20
N TYR A 669 13.14 -1.40 -29.25
CA TYR A 669 12.49 -0.12 -29.49
C TYR A 669 13.50 1.02 -29.35
N ALA A 670 13.33 2.08 -30.14
CA ALA A 670 13.99 3.37 -29.98
C ALA A 670 12.95 4.46 -30.18
N ASP A 671 12.91 5.44 -29.27
CA ASP A 671 11.95 6.55 -29.27
C ASP A 671 10.48 6.09 -29.39
N GLY A 672 10.13 5.01 -28.67
CA GLY A 672 8.80 4.40 -28.70
C GLY A 672 8.47 3.61 -29.98
N SER A 673 9.34 3.65 -30.99
CA SER A 673 9.14 2.96 -32.27
C SER A 673 9.89 1.64 -32.33
N LEU A 674 9.26 0.60 -32.88
CA LEU A 674 9.89 -0.72 -33.06
C LEU A 674 10.96 -0.62 -34.14
N GLN A 675 12.21 -0.87 -33.77
CA GLN A 675 13.36 -0.81 -34.68
C GLN A 675 13.69 -2.18 -35.26
N LYS A 676 13.80 -3.20 -34.40
CA LYS A 676 14.28 -4.53 -34.79
C LYS A 676 13.59 -5.62 -34.00
N VAL A 677 13.46 -6.80 -34.62
CA VAL A 677 13.03 -8.03 -33.95
C VAL A 677 14.10 -9.09 -34.14
N LEU A 678 14.72 -9.50 -33.04
CA LEU A 678 15.80 -10.49 -33.01
C LEU A 678 15.25 -11.84 -32.53
N LYS A 679 15.58 -12.93 -33.21
CA LYS A 679 15.20 -14.28 -32.79
C LYS A 679 16.27 -14.84 -31.84
N ASN A 680 15.84 -15.48 -30.75
CA ASN A 680 16.76 -16.25 -29.92
C ASN A 680 16.90 -17.65 -30.50
N GLU A 681 17.79 -17.79 -31.48
CA GLU A 681 18.01 -19.06 -32.18
C GLU A 681 18.49 -20.18 -31.25
N GLU A 682 19.33 -19.86 -30.26
CA GLU A 682 19.90 -20.86 -29.35
C GLU A 682 18.84 -21.45 -28.44
N LEU A 683 18.02 -20.59 -27.83
CA LEU A 683 16.88 -21.04 -27.03
C LEU A 683 15.87 -21.78 -27.89
N THR A 684 15.62 -21.33 -29.12
CA THR A 684 14.69 -22.00 -30.04
C THR A 684 15.18 -23.38 -30.48
N LYS A 685 16.48 -23.55 -30.74
CA LYS A 685 17.10 -24.84 -31.09
C LYS A 685 17.01 -25.84 -29.95
N ARG A 686 17.31 -25.40 -28.72
CA ARG A 686 17.22 -26.25 -27.52
C ARG A 686 15.81 -26.77 -27.25
N LEU A 687 14.79 -26.05 -27.70
CA LEU A 687 13.38 -26.48 -27.65
C LEU A 687 13.03 -27.52 -28.72
N GLY A 688 13.60 -27.38 -29.92
CA GLY A 688 13.45 -28.37 -30.99
C GLY A 688 14.03 -29.72 -30.60
N SER A 689 15.22 -29.73 -29.97
CA SER A 689 15.88 -30.97 -29.55
C SER A 689 15.23 -31.64 -28.32
N THR A 690 14.57 -30.88 -27.43
CA THR A 690 13.82 -31.50 -26.31
C THR A 690 12.55 -32.19 -26.78
N LEU A 691 11.90 -31.70 -27.84
CA LEU A 691 10.73 -32.36 -28.44
C LEU A 691 11.12 -33.66 -29.15
N GLU A 692 12.31 -33.72 -29.77
CA GLU A 692 12.85 -34.93 -30.39
C GLU A 692 13.31 -35.96 -29.33
N SER A 693 13.96 -35.53 -28.23
CA SER A 693 14.39 -36.48 -27.18
C SER A 693 13.22 -37.07 -26.36
N CYS A 694 12.11 -36.33 -26.22
CA CYS A 694 10.89 -36.88 -25.60
C CYS A 694 10.19 -37.91 -26.51
N HIS A 695 10.32 -37.78 -27.84
CA HIS A 695 9.82 -38.78 -28.78
C HIS A 695 10.67 -40.06 -28.78
N GLU A 696 11.99 -39.98 -28.55
CA GLU A 696 12.85 -41.15 -28.42
C GLU A 696 12.71 -41.87 -27.07
N GLN A 697 12.37 -41.18 -25.97
CA GLN A 697 12.14 -41.81 -24.67
C GLN A 697 10.81 -42.56 -24.55
N LEU A 698 9.81 -42.26 -25.38
CA LEU A 698 8.57 -43.05 -25.48
C LEU A 698 8.74 -44.35 -26.28
N HIS A 699 9.88 -44.56 -26.95
CA HIS A 699 10.19 -45.79 -27.68
C HIS A 699 11.11 -46.78 -26.92
N GLN A 700 11.49 -46.50 -25.67
CA GLN A 700 12.39 -47.37 -24.88
C GLN A 700 11.86 -47.79 -23.50
N THR A 701 10.53 -47.89 -23.33
CA THR A 701 9.95 -48.58 -22.16
C THR A 701 9.00 -49.70 -22.59
N SER A 702 9.57 -50.80 -23.10
CA SER A 702 8.89 -52.10 -23.10
C SER A 702 8.91 -52.68 -21.69
N MET A 703 7.76 -52.69 -21.00
CA MET A 703 7.57 -53.47 -19.79
C MET A 703 7.36 -54.97 -20.10
N PRO A 704 7.80 -55.88 -19.21
CA PRO A 704 7.73 -57.32 -19.42
C PRO A 704 6.31 -57.87 -19.19
N VAL A 705 5.85 -58.73 -20.10
CA VAL A 705 4.60 -59.47 -19.98
C VAL A 705 4.86 -60.81 -19.26
N PHE A 706 4.09 -61.08 -18.20
CA PHE A 706 3.91 -62.44 -17.64
C PHE A 706 2.46 -62.92 -17.88
N PRO A 707 2.22 -64.25 -17.97
CA PRO A 707 1.18 -64.81 -18.82
C PRO A 707 -0.08 -65.22 -18.06
N CYS A 708 -1.25 -65.19 -18.73
CA CYS A 708 -2.35 -66.09 -18.41
C CYS A 708 -3.26 -66.39 -19.61
N SER A 709 -3.22 -67.67 -20.02
CA SER A 709 -4.34 -68.56 -20.37
C SER A 709 -5.46 -68.15 -21.34
N ARG A 710 -5.44 -68.81 -22.52
CA ARG A 710 -6.57 -69.43 -23.27
C ARG A 710 -7.91 -68.69 -23.41
N SER A 711 -8.27 -68.37 -24.66
CA SER A 711 -9.32 -69.04 -25.47
C SER A 711 -9.56 -68.27 -26.78
N SER A 712 -9.15 -68.83 -27.92
CA SER A 712 -9.99 -69.21 -29.07
C SER A 712 -10.91 -68.12 -29.66
N VAL A 713 -10.68 -67.73 -30.93
CA VAL A 713 -11.47 -68.07 -32.13
C VAL A 713 -11.06 -67.13 -33.29
N SER A 714 -10.96 -67.72 -34.48
CA SER A 714 -10.76 -67.22 -35.86
C SER A 714 -11.43 -65.87 -36.20
N SER A 715 -10.95 -65.05 -37.14
CA SER A 715 -10.92 -65.32 -38.59
C SER A 715 -10.43 -64.08 -39.35
N GLU A 716 -9.77 -64.31 -40.51
CA GLU A 716 -9.81 -63.57 -41.79
C GLU A 716 -9.68 -62.03 -41.76
N GLY A 717 -8.79 -61.34 -42.49
CA GLY A 717 -8.16 -61.64 -43.76
C GLY A 717 -8.23 -60.38 -44.64
N VAL A 718 -7.26 -60.26 -45.56
CA VAL A 718 -7.20 -59.38 -46.74
C VAL A 718 -6.36 -58.09 -46.61
N ALA A 719 -5.38 -58.08 -47.51
CA ALA A 719 -4.33 -57.11 -47.77
C ALA A 719 -4.72 -56.11 -48.86
N ASP A 720 -3.93 -55.03 -48.98
CA ASP A 720 -3.18 -54.59 -50.18
C ASP A 720 -3.03 -53.05 -50.17
N ASN A 721 -1.82 -52.53 -49.96
CA ASN A 721 -0.73 -52.28 -50.94
C ASN A 721 -0.98 -51.03 -51.80
N GLU A 722 -0.19 -49.97 -51.57
CA GLU A 722 0.91 -49.48 -52.45
C GLU A 722 0.46 -48.19 -53.18
N LYS A 723 1.25 -47.15 -53.50
CA LYS A 723 2.70 -46.86 -53.46
C LYS A 723 2.92 -45.37 -53.79
N TYR A 724 3.87 -44.74 -53.08
CA TYR A 724 4.99 -43.92 -53.58
C TYR A 724 4.76 -42.60 -54.37
N THR A 725 5.10 -41.43 -53.78
CA THR A 725 6.32 -40.58 -53.96
C THR A 725 6.33 -39.69 -55.23
N LYS A 726 6.85 -38.44 -55.28
CA LYS A 726 8.02 -37.82 -54.64
C LYS A 726 8.04 -36.28 -54.90
N ASP A 727 8.64 -35.50 -53.97
CA ASP A 727 9.50 -34.28 -54.11
C ASP A 727 9.09 -33.10 -55.06
N ASN A 728 9.27 -31.79 -54.83
CA ASN A 728 10.03 -30.96 -53.87
C ASN A 728 9.82 -29.43 -54.17
N ILE A 729 10.19 -28.57 -53.19
CA ILE A 729 10.83 -27.22 -53.33
C ILE A 729 10.00 -25.89 -53.36
N THR A 730 10.40 -25.01 -52.41
CA THR A 730 10.47 -23.51 -52.33
C THR A 730 9.38 -22.59 -51.72
N HIS A 731 9.81 -21.90 -50.64
CA HIS A 731 9.70 -20.46 -50.27
C HIS A 731 8.36 -19.80 -49.87
N ASP A 732 8.18 -19.55 -48.55
CA ASP A 732 8.16 -18.24 -47.83
C ASP A 732 7.87 -16.95 -48.65
N TYR A 733 7.22 -15.86 -48.17
CA TYR A 733 6.54 -15.42 -46.93
C TYR A 733 6.05 -13.96 -47.24
N MET A 734 5.07 -13.43 -46.47
CA MET A 734 4.90 -12.00 -46.05
C MET A 734 4.10 -10.94 -46.83
N GLY A 735 3.40 -10.13 -46.00
CA GLY A 735 3.18 -8.68 -46.15
C GLY A 735 1.69 -8.32 -46.18
N SER A 736 1.03 -7.93 -45.08
CA SER A 736 1.12 -6.71 -44.26
C SER A 736 0.59 -5.43 -44.91
N LEU A 737 -0.29 -4.77 -44.14
CA LEU A 737 -0.51 -3.33 -44.00
C LEU A 737 -1.47 -2.61 -44.97
N CYS A 738 -2.22 -1.74 -44.29
CA CYS A 738 -3.22 -0.77 -44.69
C CYS A 738 -2.76 0.18 -45.80
N GLU A 739 -3.71 0.59 -46.62
CA GLU A 739 -4.11 1.97 -46.98
C GLU A 739 -4.84 1.87 -48.32
N ASP A 740 -5.99 2.52 -48.47
CA ASP A 740 -6.49 2.92 -49.79
C ASP A 740 -7.49 4.07 -49.61
N GLU A 741 -7.01 5.28 -49.89
CA GLU A 741 -7.83 6.41 -50.32
C GLU A 741 -8.00 6.38 -51.84
N GLN A 742 -9.23 6.67 -52.27
CA GLN A 742 -9.62 7.33 -53.52
C GLN A 742 -9.34 6.62 -54.86
N GLU A 743 -10.43 6.22 -55.52
CA GLU A 743 -10.63 6.60 -56.93
C GLU A 743 -12.12 6.82 -57.26
N GLN A 744 -12.36 7.88 -58.02
CA GLN A 744 -13.64 8.47 -58.41
C GLN A 744 -14.41 7.62 -59.42
N GLY A 745 -15.74 7.70 -59.35
CA GLY A 745 -16.67 7.31 -60.41
C GLY A 745 -18.03 7.96 -60.19
N ASP A 746 -18.21 9.16 -60.76
CA ASP A 746 -19.48 9.89 -60.87
C ASP A 746 -20.59 9.03 -61.49
N TRP A 747 -21.84 9.15 -61.04
CA TRP A 747 -23.06 9.32 -61.86
C TRP A 747 -24.24 9.77 -60.97
N GLU A 748 -25.08 10.63 -61.55
CA GLU A 748 -26.00 11.60 -60.94
C GLU A 748 -27.39 11.07 -60.49
N HIS A 749 -28.11 11.93 -59.73
CA HIS A 749 -29.58 12.06 -59.58
C HIS A 749 -30.32 11.01 -58.71
N GLN A 750 -31.39 11.28 -57.95
CA GLN A 750 -32.23 12.45 -57.63
C GLN A 750 -33.22 12.07 -56.49
N SER A 751 -33.58 13.06 -55.68
CA SER A 751 -34.89 13.35 -55.04
C SER A 751 -35.67 12.34 -54.17
N GLN A 752 -36.14 12.92 -53.06
CA GLN A 752 -37.11 12.49 -52.05
C GLN A 752 -38.55 12.18 -52.55
N ALA A 753 -39.36 11.68 -51.59
CA ALA A 753 -40.82 11.52 -51.48
C ALA A 753 -41.26 10.05 -51.65
N GLY A 754 -42.10 9.45 -50.80
CA GLY A 754 -43.06 9.97 -49.83
C GLY A 754 -44.32 9.08 -49.92
N GLU A 755 -44.86 8.67 -48.76
CA GLU A 755 -46.23 8.15 -48.55
C GLU A 755 -46.56 6.78 -49.21
N SER A 756 -47.17 5.80 -48.53
CA SER A 756 -48.52 5.90 -47.97
C SER A 756 -48.85 4.71 -47.05
N GLN A 757 -49.46 5.06 -45.92
CA GLN A 757 -50.44 4.35 -45.09
C GLN A 757 -51.63 3.75 -45.90
N ASP A 758 -52.55 2.87 -45.46
CA ASP A 758 -53.04 2.43 -44.14
C ASP A 758 -54.05 1.25 -44.37
N VAL A 759 -54.70 0.79 -43.28
CA VAL A 759 -56.14 0.41 -43.14
C VAL A 759 -56.41 -1.08 -42.80
N VAL A 760 -57.23 -1.51 -41.82
CA VAL A 760 -58.09 -0.92 -40.74
C VAL A 760 -58.64 -2.07 -39.87
N SER A 761 -58.99 -1.79 -38.61
CA SER A 761 -60.32 -2.04 -37.96
C SER A 761 -60.21 -1.86 -36.44
N ASP A 762 -60.68 -0.73 -35.88
CA ASP A 762 -62.08 -0.39 -35.49
C ASP A 762 -62.43 -0.96 -34.08
N GLN A 763 -63.02 -0.27 -33.10
CA GLN A 763 -63.65 1.06 -33.03
C GLN A 763 -64.15 1.36 -31.58
N GLN A 764 -64.35 2.68 -31.29
CA GLN A 764 -65.40 3.28 -30.41
C GLN A 764 -65.19 3.24 -28.87
N ASN A 765 -65.43 4.27 -28.03
CA ASN A 765 -66.00 5.64 -28.07
C ASN A 765 -65.54 6.40 -26.79
N GLY A 766 -65.34 7.73 -26.81
CA GLY A 766 -65.29 8.58 -25.60
C GLY A 766 -66.64 9.28 -25.35
N PRO A 767 -66.72 10.46 -24.70
CA PRO A 767 -66.00 11.03 -23.54
C PRO A 767 -67.01 11.55 -22.45
N ASP A 768 -66.57 12.14 -21.33
CA ASP A 768 -67.36 13.16 -20.60
C ASP A 768 -66.55 13.96 -19.56
N GLN A 769 -66.85 15.26 -19.46
CA GLN A 769 -66.31 16.30 -18.57
C GLN A 769 -67.41 16.85 -17.63
N LEU A 770 -67.00 17.67 -16.64
CA LEU A 770 -67.78 18.58 -15.76
C LEU A 770 -68.38 17.90 -14.52
N GLU A 771 -68.49 18.47 -13.31
CA GLU A 771 -68.17 19.74 -12.64
C GLU A 771 -68.59 19.48 -11.16
N GLU A 772 -67.81 19.87 -10.14
CA GLU A 772 -68.33 20.58 -8.96
C GLU A 772 -67.22 20.97 -7.96
N GLN A 773 -67.26 22.24 -7.57
CA GLN A 773 -66.44 22.88 -6.55
C GLN A 773 -67.07 22.67 -5.18
N VAL A 774 -66.32 22.25 -4.16
CA VAL A 774 -66.50 22.72 -2.77
C VAL A 774 -65.13 22.83 -2.09
N GLN A 775 -64.97 23.95 -1.40
CA GLN A 775 -63.80 24.49 -0.74
C GLN A 775 -64.03 24.42 0.77
N ASP A 776 -63.02 23.97 1.53
CA ASP A 776 -62.71 24.22 2.96
C ASP A 776 -61.93 23.02 3.53
N GLN A 777 -60.96 23.10 4.45
CA GLN A 777 -60.01 24.10 4.94
C GLN A 777 -59.18 23.36 6.02
N PHE A 778 -57.86 23.61 6.05
CA PHE A 778 -56.92 23.48 7.17
C PHE A 778 -56.44 22.13 7.76
N GLU A 779 -55.09 22.07 7.79
CA GLU A 779 -54.18 21.73 8.91
C GLU A 779 -53.30 20.46 8.85
N ASP A 780 -52.01 20.76 9.07
CA ASP A 780 -50.81 19.94 9.10
C ASP A 780 -50.82 18.87 10.20
N HIS A 781 -50.10 17.75 9.98
CA HIS A 781 -48.88 17.41 10.75
C HIS A 781 -48.34 15.99 10.47
N SER A 782 -47.08 15.97 10.01
CA SER A 782 -45.93 15.12 10.41
C SER A 782 -46.12 13.68 10.91
N CYS A 783 -45.41 12.76 10.25
CA CYS A 783 -44.86 11.51 10.82
C CYS A 783 -43.58 11.20 10.00
N ALA A 784 -42.37 11.44 10.49
CA ALA A 784 -41.55 10.58 11.36
C ALA A 784 -41.19 9.23 10.73
N GLU A 785 -39.96 9.14 10.18
CA GLU A 785 -39.27 7.86 9.95
C GLU A 785 -37.81 7.93 10.42
N GLN A 786 -37.40 6.80 11.00
CA GLN A 786 -36.15 6.55 11.70
C GLN A 786 -35.10 6.05 10.71
N ASP A 787 -33.97 6.75 10.60
CA ASP A 787 -32.84 6.28 9.78
C ASP A 787 -31.71 5.69 10.64
N GLN A 788 -31.40 4.44 10.32
CA GLN A 788 -30.39 3.58 10.93
C GLN A 788 -29.20 3.51 9.96
N CYS A 789 -28.06 4.09 10.35
CA CYS A 789 -26.88 4.22 9.50
C CYS A 789 -26.17 2.87 9.23
N CYS A 790 -26.14 2.46 7.95
CA CYS A 790 -25.14 1.56 7.38
C CYS A 790 -24.39 2.31 6.27
N ALA A 791 -23.08 2.47 6.41
CA ALA A 791 -22.21 3.08 5.42
C ALA A 791 -21.80 2.04 4.37
N GLU A 792 -22.48 2.01 3.24
CA GLU A 792 -22.04 1.34 2.01
C GLU A 792 -21.41 2.37 1.07
N GLN A 793 -20.14 2.16 0.68
CA GLN A 793 -19.50 2.91 -0.38
C GLN A 793 -19.91 2.32 -1.74
N VAL A 794 -20.97 2.85 -2.31
CA VAL A 794 -21.31 2.67 -3.73
C VAL A 794 -20.74 3.84 -4.52
N GLN A 795 -19.85 3.53 -5.46
CA GLN A 795 -19.45 4.44 -6.53
C GLN A 795 -20.57 4.49 -7.55
N ASP A 796 -21.11 5.67 -7.85
CA ASP A 796 -21.73 5.92 -9.16
C ASP A 796 -21.59 7.38 -9.63
N GLN A 797 -21.79 7.55 -10.93
CA GLN A 797 -21.30 8.58 -11.82
C GLN A 797 -22.17 9.86 -11.86
N GLY A 798 -21.50 11.00 -12.06
CA GLY A 798 -21.89 12.05 -13.03
C GLY A 798 -23.19 12.84 -12.87
N GLY A 799 -23.05 14.10 -12.43
CA GLY A 799 -23.46 15.27 -13.22
C GLY A 799 -24.82 15.95 -12.94
N LYS A 800 -24.72 17.28 -12.70
CA LYS A 800 -25.75 18.36 -12.78
C LYS A 800 -26.75 18.40 -11.60
N LEU A 801 -27.09 19.53 -10.96
CA LEU A 801 -27.15 20.95 -11.33
C LEU A 801 -26.93 21.87 -10.11
N ASN A 802 -26.35 23.05 -10.33
CA ASN A 802 -26.29 24.17 -9.41
C ASN A 802 -27.67 24.76 -9.11
N GLN A 803 -27.83 25.33 -7.91
CA GLN A 803 -28.46 26.65 -7.74
C GLN A 803 -28.02 27.27 -6.40
N ASP A 804 -27.08 28.21 -6.50
CA ASP A 804 -26.78 29.19 -5.46
C ASP A 804 -27.83 30.32 -5.52
N VAL A 805 -28.34 30.73 -4.36
CA VAL A 805 -29.02 32.00 -4.18
C VAL A 805 -28.05 32.94 -3.49
N VAL A 806 -27.51 33.88 -4.27
CA VAL A 806 -26.78 35.06 -3.79
C VAL A 806 -27.78 36.19 -3.62
N SER A 807 -27.87 36.76 -2.41
CA SER A 807 -28.51 38.06 -2.19
C SER A 807 -27.44 39.12 -1.96
N HIS A 808 -27.43 40.09 -2.87
CA HIS A 808 -26.76 41.39 -2.75
C HIS A 808 -27.17 42.10 -1.46
N GLU A 809 -26.23 42.80 -0.82
CA GLU A 809 -26.48 44.12 -0.26
C GLU A 809 -25.19 44.94 -0.18
N GLN A 810 -25.25 46.13 -0.80
CA GLN A 810 -24.25 47.19 -0.78
C GLN A 810 -24.34 47.95 0.54
N ASN A 811 -23.21 48.45 1.06
CA ASN A 811 -23.07 49.80 1.63
C ASN A 811 -21.62 50.06 2.08
N ASP A 812 -20.94 50.97 1.37
CA ASP A 812 -19.75 51.67 1.86
C ASP A 812 -20.14 52.73 2.92
N PRO A 813 -19.18 53.20 3.75
CA PRO A 813 -18.61 54.52 3.42
C PRO A 813 -17.09 54.66 3.64
N VAL A 814 -16.45 55.18 2.58
CA VAL A 814 -15.36 56.17 2.49
C VAL A 814 -14.68 56.66 3.78
N GLU A 815 -13.34 56.53 3.85
CA GLU A 815 -12.43 57.64 4.22
C GLU A 815 -10.99 57.47 3.68
N ASN A 816 -10.34 58.62 3.45
CA ASN A 816 -9.22 58.91 2.54
C ASN A 816 -7.78 58.65 3.06
N ARG A 817 -6.85 58.33 2.13
CA ARG A 817 -5.56 59.03 1.82
C ARG A 817 -4.67 58.15 0.90
N LYS A 818 -4.35 58.53 -0.36
CA LYS A 818 -3.22 59.40 -0.83
C LYS A 818 -1.89 58.97 -0.19
N GLU A 819 -0.84 58.51 -0.88
CA GLU A 819 -0.10 59.08 -2.03
C GLU A 819 0.90 58.02 -2.58
N ALA A 820 0.97 57.81 -3.89
CA ALA A 820 2.03 58.27 -4.81
C ALA A 820 3.37 57.48 -4.80
N SER A 821 3.57 56.71 -5.88
CA SER A 821 4.88 56.23 -6.35
C SER A 821 5.77 57.40 -6.83
N PRO A 822 7.08 57.14 -7.05
CA PRO A 822 7.58 57.40 -8.39
C PRO A 822 8.56 56.35 -8.94
N THR A 823 8.32 56.07 -10.22
CA THR A 823 9.18 55.47 -11.24
C THR A 823 10.62 55.98 -11.33
N ARG A 824 11.56 55.11 -11.74
CA ARG A 824 12.65 55.49 -12.67
C ARG A 824 13.13 54.34 -13.57
N LYS A 825 13.20 54.64 -14.87
CA LYS A 825 13.65 53.82 -16.00
C LYS A 825 15.17 53.95 -16.27
N LYS A 826 15.67 53.03 -17.13
CA LYS A 826 16.84 53.09 -18.06
C LYS A 826 18.16 52.53 -17.49
N SER A 827 19.03 51.80 -18.19
CA SER A 827 19.13 51.33 -19.59
C SER A 827 20.46 50.54 -19.79
N CYS A 828 20.48 49.59 -20.74
CA CYS A 828 21.65 49.02 -21.48
C CYS A 828 22.68 48.17 -20.69
N LYS A 829 23.27 47.06 -21.19
CA LYS A 829 23.70 46.71 -22.56
C LYS A 829 23.99 45.20 -22.66
N ARG A 830 23.77 44.64 -23.86
CA ARG A 830 24.10 43.29 -24.35
C ARG A 830 25.54 42.83 -24.08
N LYS A 831 25.72 41.52 -23.84
CA LYS A 831 26.66 40.67 -24.57
C LYS A 831 26.09 39.23 -24.67
N LEU A 832 26.13 38.72 -25.89
CA LEU A 832 25.82 37.36 -26.29
C LEU A 832 26.88 36.38 -25.75
N PHE A 833 26.48 35.18 -25.35
CA PHE A 833 27.08 33.93 -25.83
C PHE A 833 26.03 32.82 -25.73
N ASN A 834 25.85 32.14 -26.87
CA ASN A 834 25.09 30.91 -27.07
C ASN A 834 26.10 29.75 -27.06
N GLU A 835 25.60 28.52 -26.95
CA GLU A 835 26.29 27.22 -27.10
C GLU A 835 26.88 26.62 -25.80
N ASN A 836 26.12 25.72 -25.16
CA ASN A 836 26.69 24.54 -24.48
C ASN A 836 25.75 23.35 -24.18
N ASP A 837 24.55 23.24 -24.76
CA ASP A 837 23.61 22.14 -24.44
C ASP A 837 23.72 20.90 -25.36
N GLN A 838 24.86 20.68 -26.03
CA GLN A 838 25.09 19.46 -26.84
C GLN A 838 26.44 18.78 -26.59
N LEU A 839 27.21 19.25 -25.61
CA LEU A 839 28.52 18.68 -25.26
C LEU A 839 28.48 17.79 -24.01
N GLU A 840 27.47 17.89 -23.16
CA GLU A 840 27.35 17.06 -21.95
C GLU A 840 26.94 15.62 -22.29
N ASP A 841 25.99 15.40 -23.21
CA ASP A 841 25.54 14.06 -23.60
C ASP A 841 26.60 13.23 -24.34
N LYS A 842 27.43 13.89 -25.17
CA LYS A 842 28.51 13.20 -25.91
C LYS A 842 29.76 12.96 -25.06
N CYS A 843 29.96 13.72 -23.99
CA CYS A 843 31.09 13.49 -23.07
C CYS A 843 30.78 12.32 -22.13
N PHE A 844 29.52 12.16 -21.72
CA PHE A 844 29.07 11.05 -20.87
C PHE A 844 29.07 9.70 -21.61
N GLU A 845 28.63 9.63 -22.88
CA GLU A 845 28.70 8.38 -23.68
C GLU A 845 30.14 7.91 -23.91
N LYS A 846 31.10 8.83 -24.07
CA LYS A 846 32.51 8.48 -24.27
C LYS A 846 33.18 7.97 -23.00
N GLN A 847 32.73 8.44 -21.82
CA GLN A 847 33.24 8.05 -20.51
C GLN A 847 32.76 6.64 -20.09
N VAL A 848 31.57 6.23 -20.52
CA VAL A 848 31.03 4.87 -20.31
C VAL A 848 31.69 3.85 -21.24
N GLN A 849 32.10 4.26 -22.45
CA GLN A 849 32.87 3.41 -23.36
C GLN A 849 34.27 3.08 -22.80
N ASP A 850 34.94 4.06 -22.18
CA ASP A 850 36.27 3.88 -21.57
C ASP A 850 36.25 3.02 -20.29
N GLN A 851 35.09 2.87 -19.62
CA GLN A 851 34.92 1.96 -18.48
C GLN A 851 34.89 0.46 -18.89
N LEU A 852 34.58 0.15 -20.15
CA LEU A 852 34.50 -1.23 -20.65
C LEU A 852 35.84 -1.76 -21.20
N GLU A 853 36.75 -0.90 -21.66
CA GLU A 853 38.06 -1.34 -22.16
C GLU A 853 39.04 -1.76 -21.04
N ASN A 854 38.83 -1.31 -19.80
CA ASN A 854 39.69 -1.65 -18.65
C ASN A 854 39.25 -2.89 -17.84
N GLN A 855 38.21 -3.63 -18.26
CA GLN A 855 37.84 -4.92 -17.66
C GLN A 855 38.32 -6.15 -18.43
N CYS A 856 39.14 -5.96 -19.49
CA CYS A 856 39.72 -7.06 -20.26
C CYS A 856 41.25 -6.91 -20.36
N CYS A 857 41.98 -7.15 -19.26
CA CYS A 857 43.36 -7.68 -19.28
C CYS A 857 43.80 -8.22 -17.89
N ALA A 858 43.98 -9.55 -17.83
CA ALA A 858 44.77 -10.41 -16.93
C ALA A 858 45.25 -9.93 -15.54
N GLU A 859 45.01 -10.76 -14.51
CA GLU A 859 46.13 -11.50 -13.87
C GLU A 859 45.65 -12.76 -13.11
N GLN A 860 46.19 -13.92 -13.52
CA GLN A 860 46.28 -15.12 -12.70
C GLN A 860 47.38 -14.89 -11.66
N VAL A 861 47.04 -14.87 -10.37
CA VAL A 861 48.01 -15.13 -9.30
C VAL A 861 47.40 -16.10 -8.28
N GLN A 862 47.95 -17.32 -8.27
CA GLN A 862 47.87 -18.22 -7.13
C GLN A 862 48.63 -17.59 -5.94
N ASN A 863 48.03 -17.60 -4.75
CA ASN A 863 48.67 -17.75 -3.45
C ASN A 863 47.54 -18.05 -2.45
N GLN A 864 47.25 -19.33 -2.15
CA GLN A 864 47.93 -20.13 -1.13
C GLN A 864 48.29 -19.36 0.15
N SER A 865 47.54 -19.70 1.20
CA SER A 865 47.91 -19.79 2.62
C SER A 865 48.14 -18.50 3.43
N PHE A 866 47.20 -18.24 4.34
CA PHE A 866 47.50 -18.27 5.78
C PHE A 866 46.32 -18.85 6.57
N GLU A 867 46.30 -20.18 6.66
CA GLU A 867 45.72 -20.92 7.79
C GLU A 867 46.71 -20.88 8.97
N LYS A 868 46.22 -20.52 10.16
CA LYS A 868 46.56 -21.07 11.49
C LYS A 868 45.93 -20.18 12.56
N GLN A 869 45.32 -20.65 13.65
CA GLN A 869 44.98 -22.01 14.09
C GLN A 869 44.10 -21.82 15.34
N LEU A 870 42.87 -22.33 15.33
CA LEU A 870 42.32 -23.11 16.44
C LEU A 870 41.12 -23.88 15.89
N GLN A 871 41.36 -25.17 15.70
CA GLN A 871 40.47 -26.22 15.24
C GLN A 871 40.39 -27.26 16.35
N ASP A 872 39.18 -27.78 16.58
CA ASP A 872 38.78 -29.09 17.14
C ASP A 872 37.36 -28.89 17.73
N GLN A 873 36.30 -29.64 17.45
CA GLN A 873 36.11 -31.00 16.93
C GLN A 873 34.76 -31.13 16.22
N CYS A 874 34.72 -31.90 15.13
CA CYS A 874 33.53 -32.61 14.68
C CYS A 874 33.24 -33.78 15.65
N CYS A 875 31.97 -34.05 15.96
CA CYS A 875 31.52 -35.38 16.36
C CYS A 875 30.24 -35.74 15.60
N ALA A 876 30.36 -36.74 14.73
CA ALA A 876 29.29 -37.67 14.43
C ALA A 876 29.38 -38.81 15.46
N GLU A 877 28.27 -39.18 16.09
CA GLU A 877 28.12 -40.47 16.76
C GLU A 877 26.78 -41.10 16.35
N GLN A 878 26.88 -42.21 15.62
CA GLN A 878 25.89 -43.28 15.59
C GLN A 878 26.30 -44.29 16.67
N LEU A 879 25.37 -44.73 17.53
CA LEU A 879 25.14 -46.13 17.91
C LEU A 879 23.94 -46.30 18.87
N GLN A 880 23.06 -47.23 18.47
CA GLN A 880 22.18 -48.14 19.23
C GLN A 880 22.77 -48.63 20.58
N ASP A 881 22.08 -49.09 21.64
CA ASP A 881 20.73 -49.64 21.90
C ASP A 881 20.46 -49.54 23.44
N GLN A 882 19.19 -49.47 23.87
CA GLN A 882 18.50 -50.51 24.67
C GLN A 882 17.14 -50.04 25.24
N CYS A 883 16.08 -50.74 24.79
CA CYS A 883 14.90 -51.27 25.49
C CYS A 883 14.12 -50.35 26.48
N CYS A 884 12.79 -50.24 26.36
CA CYS A 884 11.87 -51.36 26.51
C CYS A 884 10.91 -51.57 25.33
N ALA A 885 10.87 -52.81 24.86
CA ALA A 885 9.68 -53.40 24.29
C ALA A 885 8.70 -53.76 25.42
N GLU A 886 7.42 -53.49 25.24
CA GLU A 886 6.41 -54.48 25.56
C GLU A 886 5.53 -54.70 24.33
N GLN A 887 5.32 -55.98 24.07
CA GLN A 887 4.63 -56.58 22.94
C GLN A 887 3.19 -56.09 22.87
N VAL A 888 2.61 -56.03 21.68
CA VAL A 888 1.63 -57.02 21.21
C VAL A 888 1.31 -56.71 19.75
N GLN A 889 1.66 -57.66 18.89
CA GLN A 889 1.01 -57.85 17.61
C GLN A 889 -0.17 -58.76 17.89
N ASP A 890 -1.40 -58.30 17.62
CA ASP A 890 -2.51 -59.20 17.34
C ASP A 890 -3.35 -58.64 16.21
N GLN A 891 -3.48 -59.47 15.17
CA GLN A 891 -4.48 -59.36 14.13
C GLN A 891 -5.86 -59.71 14.72
N CYS A 892 -6.88 -59.07 14.14
CA CYS A 892 -8.24 -59.56 13.91
C CYS A 892 -8.74 -60.78 14.72
N SER A 893 -9.91 -60.63 15.35
CA SER A 893 -11.06 -61.56 15.20
C SER A 893 -12.33 -60.97 15.85
N SER A 894 -13.43 -60.99 15.08
CA SER A 894 -14.83 -61.32 15.45
C SER A 894 -15.48 -60.62 16.67
N GLU A 895 -16.73 -60.19 16.70
CA GLU A 895 -17.92 -60.39 15.86
C GLU A 895 -19.03 -59.51 16.45
N GLN A 896 -19.95 -59.06 15.57
CA GLN A 896 -21.38 -58.87 15.80
C GLN A 896 -21.86 -57.90 16.91
N LEU A 897 -22.57 -56.84 16.51
CA LEU A 897 -24.03 -56.89 16.43
C LEU A 897 -24.59 -55.74 15.58
N GLN A 898 -25.54 -56.11 14.73
CA GLN A 898 -26.55 -55.24 14.12
C GLN A 898 -27.24 -54.37 15.17
N ASP A 899 -27.62 -53.14 14.81
CA ASP A 899 -29.04 -52.89 14.62
C ASP A 899 -29.37 -51.58 13.90
N GLN A 900 -30.49 -51.66 13.21
CA GLN A 900 -31.14 -50.70 12.33
C GLN A 900 -31.85 -49.57 13.07
N CYS A 901 -32.01 -48.45 12.35
CA CYS A 901 -33.22 -47.61 12.26
C CYS A 901 -33.87 -46.96 13.50
N CYS A 902 -34.02 -45.63 13.36
CA CYS A 902 -35.20 -44.79 13.61
C CYS A 902 -36.10 -45.05 14.84
N ALA A 903 -36.28 -44.02 15.67
CA ALA A 903 -37.58 -43.70 16.27
C ALA A 903 -37.72 -42.21 16.57
N GLU A 904 -38.83 -41.67 16.09
CA GLU A 904 -39.40 -40.34 16.29
C GLU A 904 -40.04 -40.15 17.67
N GLN A 905 -40.24 -38.86 17.99
CA GLN A 905 -41.29 -38.25 18.84
C GLN A 905 -41.19 -38.34 20.38
N LEU A 906 -41.12 -37.16 21.00
CA LEU A 906 -42.23 -36.62 21.80
C LEU A 906 -42.25 -35.09 21.74
N GLN A 907 -43.46 -34.57 21.58
CA GLN A 907 -43.88 -33.20 21.35
C GLN A 907 -44.48 -32.65 22.66
N ASP A 908 -44.34 -31.34 22.95
CA ASP A 908 -45.49 -30.48 23.28
C ASP A 908 -45.12 -29.00 23.52
N GLN A 909 -46.11 -28.18 23.15
CA GLN A 909 -46.18 -26.72 23.05
C GLN A 909 -46.97 -26.10 24.23
N CYS A 910 -46.77 -24.79 24.47
CA CYS A 910 -47.71 -23.81 25.07
C CYS A 910 -47.96 -23.91 26.60
N CYS A 911 -48.24 -22.86 27.41
CA CYS A 911 -48.83 -21.53 27.25
C CYS A 911 -48.40 -20.56 28.39
N ALA A 912 -48.71 -19.27 28.22
CA ALA A 912 -48.61 -18.17 29.20
C ALA A 912 -49.81 -18.11 30.18
N GLU A 913 -49.65 -17.46 31.35
CA GLU A 913 -50.66 -16.56 31.96
C GLU A 913 -50.14 -15.77 33.19
N GLN A 914 -50.69 -14.56 33.38
CA GLN A 914 -50.41 -13.54 34.41
C GLN A 914 -51.17 -13.79 35.74
N VAL A 915 -50.83 -13.07 36.83
CA VAL A 915 -51.74 -12.26 37.69
C VAL A 915 -51.01 -11.63 38.93
N GLN A 916 -51.10 -10.29 38.99
CA GLN A 916 -51.23 -9.25 40.06
C GLN A 916 -50.58 -9.23 41.47
N ASP A 917 -50.09 -8.00 41.76
CA ASP A 917 -50.26 -7.05 42.90
C ASP A 917 -50.06 -7.46 44.38
N GLN A 918 -49.22 -6.70 45.12
CA GLN A 918 -49.65 -5.58 46.01
C GLN A 918 -48.48 -4.95 46.81
N CYS A 919 -48.62 -3.64 47.05
CA CYS A 919 -47.78 -2.76 47.88
C CYS A 919 -47.81 -3.10 49.38
N SER A 920 -46.80 -2.68 50.17
CA SER A 920 -46.92 -1.64 51.22
C SER A 920 -45.63 -1.42 52.05
N SER A 921 -45.59 -0.22 52.63
CA SER A 921 -44.63 0.48 53.49
C SER A 921 -44.22 -0.18 54.81
N GLU A 922 -43.05 0.18 55.36
CA GLU A 922 -42.90 0.85 56.68
C GLU A 922 -41.43 1.11 57.11
N GLN A 923 -41.28 2.08 58.02
CA GLN A 923 -40.06 2.72 58.54
C GLN A 923 -39.43 1.98 59.74
N VAL A 924 -38.24 2.47 60.16
CA VAL A 924 -37.73 2.69 61.55
C VAL A 924 -36.37 2.01 61.89
N GLN A 925 -35.38 2.89 62.22
CA GLN A 925 -34.31 2.91 63.28
C GLN A 925 -33.98 1.63 64.08
N ASP A 926 -32.83 1.40 64.72
CA ASP A 926 -31.63 2.18 65.10
C ASP A 926 -30.57 1.17 65.66
N GLN A 927 -29.38 1.70 66.02
CA GLN A 927 -28.43 1.23 67.06
C GLN A 927 -27.07 0.62 66.65
N CYS A 928 -26.08 1.52 66.65
CA CYS A 928 -24.82 1.53 67.40
C CYS A 928 -24.19 0.22 67.93
N CYS A 929 -22.87 0.11 67.74
CA CYS A 929 -21.91 -0.05 68.85
C CYS A 929 -20.55 0.57 68.48
N ALA A 930 -19.95 1.25 69.45
CA ALA A 930 -18.63 1.88 69.42
C ALA A 930 -17.66 1.06 70.26
N GLU A 931 -16.39 1.00 69.86
CA GLU A 931 -15.26 0.76 70.77
C GLU A 931 -14.12 1.73 70.43
N GLN A 932 -13.64 2.43 71.46
CA GLN A 932 -12.46 3.28 71.46
C GLN A 932 -11.30 2.55 72.17
N VAL A 933 -10.08 2.70 71.66
CA VAL A 933 -8.83 2.57 72.43
C VAL A 933 -7.85 3.67 71.97
N GLN A 934 -7.40 4.51 72.92
CA GLN A 934 -6.26 5.43 72.87
C GLN A 934 -4.97 4.64 73.25
N ASP A 935 -3.70 5.01 73.03
CA ASP A 935 -2.99 6.29 73.20
C ASP A 935 -1.46 6.14 72.87
N GLN A 936 -0.74 7.27 72.71
CA GLN A 936 0.73 7.58 72.83
C GLN A 936 1.74 6.96 71.82
N GLY A 937 2.84 7.60 71.36
CA GLY A 937 3.51 8.90 71.59
C GLY A 937 5.06 8.79 71.39
N GLY A 938 5.72 9.82 70.82
CA GLY A 938 7.20 10.09 70.90
C GLY A 938 8.05 9.92 69.61
N LYS A 939 8.60 10.98 68.95
CA LYS A 939 9.92 11.71 69.12
C LYS A 939 11.17 10.86 68.73
N LEU A 940 12.28 11.30 68.10
CA LEU A 940 12.84 12.50 67.42
C LEU A 940 14.28 12.15 66.91
N ASN A 941 14.90 13.00 66.06
CA ASN A 941 16.34 13.15 65.64
C ASN A 941 16.80 12.49 64.32
N GLN A 942 17.22 13.23 63.26
CA GLN A 942 18.48 14.00 62.98
C GLN A 942 19.71 13.08 62.81
N ASP A 943 20.59 13.12 61.79
CA ASP A 943 21.05 14.22 60.92
C ASP A 943 22.00 13.70 59.78
N VAL A 944 22.16 14.52 58.71
CA VAL A 944 23.38 14.75 57.86
C VAL A 944 23.64 13.98 56.52
N MET A 945 23.36 14.70 55.42
CA MET A 945 24.19 15.05 54.22
C MET A 945 24.59 14.01 53.14
N SER A 946 24.00 14.13 51.93
CA SER A 946 24.65 14.73 50.74
C SER A 946 23.68 14.87 49.54
N HIS A 947 23.83 15.99 48.81
CA HIS A 947 23.00 16.48 47.72
C HIS A 947 23.23 15.74 46.38
N GLU A 948 22.16 15.46 45.64
CA GLU A 948 21.92 16.00 44.28
C GLU A 948 20.44 15.78 43.88
N GLN A 949 19.87 16.76 43.19
CA GLN A 949 18.46 17.11 43.19
C GLN A 949 17.57 16.17 42.35
N ASN A 950 16.66 15.47 43.03
CA ASN A 950 15.48 14.83 42.44
C ASN A 950 14.27 15.77 42.57
N ASP A 951 13.58 15.97 41.46
CA ASP A 951 12.27 16.64 41.37
C ASP A 951 11.20 15.79 42.10
N PRO A 952 10.43 16.32 43.08
CA PRO A 952 9.43 15.53 43.77
C PRO A 952 8.18 15.39 42.89
N GLY A 953 8.16 14.33 42.09
CA GLY A 953 6.98 13.86 41.38
C GLY A 953 5.83 13.58 42.36
N ILE A 954 4.76 14.36 42.25
CA ILE A 954 3.52 14.13 42.99
C ILE A 954 2.75 12.99 42.31
N HIS A 955 2.60 11.90 43.05
CA HIS A 955 1.84 10.70 42.70
C HIS A 955 0.34 11.03 42.61
N ILE A 956 -0.18 11.23 41.39
CA ILE A 956 -1.63 11.08 41.15
C ILE A 956 -1.87 9.57 41.16
N SER A 957 -2.59 9.08 42.17
CA SER A 957 -2.88 7.65 42.25
C SER A 957 -3.80 7.22 41.10
N VAL A 958 -3.61 6.00 40.59
CA VAL A 958 -4.45 5.34 39.57
C VAL A 958 -5.94 5.43 39.91
N VAL A 959 -6.28 5.54 41.20
CA VAL A 959 -7.65 5.68 41.71
C VAL A 959 -8.28 7.04 41.36
N GLU A 960 -7.51 8.14 41.32
CA GLU A 960 -8.03 9.47 40.97
C GLU A 960 -8.34 9.59 39.47
N VAL A 961 -7.56 8.93 38.61
CA VAL A 961 -7.85 8.83 37.18
C VAL A 961 -9.01 7.86 36.94
N ALA A 962 -9.07 6.72 37.65
CA ALA A 962 -10.20 5.77 37.65
C ALA A 962 -11.54 6.40 38.08
N LEU A 963 -11.53 7.29 39.06
CA LEU A 963 -12.72 8.05 39.47
C LEU A 963 -13.19 9.02 38.37
N PHE A 964 -12.28 9.60 37.59
CA PHE A 964 -12.62 10.38 36.40
C PHE A 964 -13.20 9.51 35.27
N PHE A 965 -12.79 8.24 35.16
CA PHE A 965 -13.29 7.29 34.15
C PHE A 965 -14.76 6.88 34.37
N ASN A 966 -15.24 6.81 35.62
CA ASN A 966 -16.64 6.43 35.90
C ASN A 966 -17.64 7.60 35.82
N LEU A 967 -17.20 8.84 36.08
CA LEU A 967 -18.11 10.00 36.20
C LEU A 967 -18.56 10.62 34.86
N GLN A 968 -17.95 10.26 33.72
CA GLN A 968 -18.44 10.69 32.41
C GLN A 968 -19.57 9.83 31.84
N LYS A 969 -19.89 8.68 32.47
CA LYS A 969 -20.93 7.75 31.99
C LYS A 969 -22.32 7.93 32.60
N GLY A 970 -22.56 8.85 33.54
CA GLY A 970 -23.89 8.96 34.11
C GLY A 970 -24.11 10.13 35.07
N SER A 971 -24.93 11.07 34.64
CA SER A 971 -25.84 11.83 35.50
C SER A 971 -27.10 12.13 34.70
N ASN A 972 -27.78 11.05 34.31
CA ASN A 972 -29.21 11.04 33.97
C ASN A 972 -29.81 9.84 34.71
N SER A 973 -30.21 10.05 35.96
CA SER A 973 -31.23 9.25 36.62
C SER A 973 -31.84 10.06 37.76
N PHE A 974 -33.12 10.43 37.54
CA PHE A 974 -34.09 11.09 38.42
C PHE A 974 -33.84 12.54 38.83
#